data_AF-A0A194VNV9-F1
#
_entry.id   AF-A0A194VNV9-F1
#
_cell.length_a   1.000
_cell.length_b   1.000
_cell.length_c   1.000
_cell.angle_alpha   90.00
_cell.angle_beta   90.00
_cell.angle_gamma   90.00
#
_symmetry.space_group_name_H-M   'P 1'
#
loop_
_entity.id
_entity.type
_entity.pdbx_description
1 polymer ?
#
loop_
_entity_poly.entity_id
_entity_poly.type
_entity_poly.pdbx_seq_one_letter_code
_entity_poly.pdbx_strand_id
1 'polypeptide(L)'
;MAGPSWPNSFLAMAVLTSTMVNHVFSQDDFYNPSNAYRPKFRYWLPDASVSPAIVSKDISSIAAIGAGGLEFIPFYLYGLIYLQFGMDSAAPNSVEPPTDWSIYGFGDEAFNALFKDALRAVRAEGNGFMMDFALGPNQGAGVPSVPGTEGLAVHLVPGNATVKAGQSFSGPVPPPYLPAIIQAGLTFQNELEQFGTANLTAVFAMKVVEDTTIPTYEFGVEDATSGIVLLDEDSYVDLTPLVSTDGQLEWIPPVNGGNSTWNIFSYWQQYTNQRECHGGLNATTVIGNGSWIVDHFSNIGAQKVTDFWDEQILSDNETADLLASVGEYAWEDSMEFLAALYWTPDFLARFEQKMGYSLIKYLPLLYDPSNSWHSTTAYPELYRYGEYTLDNQSVHNLNYRAVLGSGYQEYIAHFENWSHSKGLGYSNQPAYNLPLEMLEFTPSVDAPECESLGFKDSLTSYRQFSGPAHLSGRNVISSEMGAVSGSAYGLSIPQLLFHAKRGLAGGVTQNVLHGSPYSGNYPNTTWPGYTAFGYKYSEQWTPHLPTFGSGHLKDAVDWIARNQWVLQQGKPKIDLAVYYYAAPWVPHSEDVLGSLSDLDALGYTYDYLGPENLLLPQATVTNRLLAADGPAYQSLLLWGQQVITTEAAQVILAFSEAGLPILVVGGDAALPNQTYPSTERHLAQLATTMTQLANSPSIHFVPSVSEVAGVLSQLSIEPRLGLNCTSSPVYPVLRSDADNGTEYVWLYNDQELSVNCTVSFTQTGSLGVTPFVYDAFTGTQEELVQYTSYGAVLTLPVSFAANETVILVFKPNSSSSTDNMKPFVISSSQNIASIRRSRSLSNSGSGHSVLATITSSGSATLTFDSGKTATFDASLPAATGLTAWDIEIEDWHAPDDLFDIEAGTAITLHNFTDHALVPWTALGAGFENVSGVGRYHTQFHVPSLPSANVNMAAGSAQRVGALLSLGPVVNTIRVSIDGVQLPPIDPARPVVDISSYIGEVGQEHELTVEVTTTLFNRVKSMRDNIMMWGQAAAVSEPLYASEGPFEYGLLGPVTVQWVVVAEVDVGRL
;
A
#
# COMPACT_ATOMS: atom_id res chain seq x y z
N MET A 1 39.27 -56.81 -3.33
CA MET A 1 37.94 -57.44 -3.50
C MET A 1 37.13 -57.15 -2.25
N ALA A 2 35.88 -56.73 -2.24
CA ALA A 2 35.02 -55.95 -3.12
C ALA A 2 33.72 -55.71 -2.31
N GLY A 3 33.25 -54.46 -2.23
CA GLY A 3 31.89 -54.04 -1.88
C GLY A 3 31.51 -53.89 -0.39
N PRO A 4 30.48 -53.09 -0.05
CA PRO A 4 30.13 -51.79 -0.62
C PRO A 4 29.74 -50.70 0.42
N SER A 5 29.70 -49.47 -0.07
CA SER A 5 29.41 -48.18 0.56
C SER A 5 27.94 -47.78 0.55
N TRP A 6 27.49 -47.07 1.60
CA TRP A 6 26.30 -46.19 1.64
C TRP A 6 26.67 -44.86 2.33
N PRO A 7 26.01 -43.72 1.99
CA PRO A 7 26.58 -42.38 2.12
C PRO A 7 26.12 -41.61 3.37
N ASN A 8 26.98 -40.67 3.78
CA ASN A 8 26.76 -39.72 4.86
C ASN A 8 25.78 -38.61 4.45
N SER A 9 24.80 -38.36 5.32
CA SER A 9 23.99 -37.15 5.36
C SER A 9 24.88 -35.94 5.74
N PHE A 10 24.94 -34.93 4.87
CA PHE A 10 25.44 -33.61 5.24
C PHE A 10 24.25 -32.72 5.61
N LEU A 11 24.19 -32.36 6.89
CA LEU A 11 23.35 -31.30 7.42
C LEU A 11 23.88 -29.96 6.89
N ALA A 12 23.11 -29.28 6.05
CA ALA A 12 23.37 -27.89 5.71
C ALA A 12 22.78 -27.01 6.84
N MET A 13 23.64 -26.51 7.74
CA MET A 13 23.27 -25.37 8.58
C MET A 13 23.35 -24.12 7.72
N ALA A 14 22.21 -23.59 7.31
CA ALA A 14 22.11 -22.21 6.86
C ALA A 14 22.31 -21.30 8.08
N VAL A 15 23.48 -20.69 8.19
CA VAL A 15 23.74 -19.62 9.15
C VAL A 15 23.22 -18.34 8.49
N LEU A 16 21.98 -17.97 8.80
CA LEU A 16 21.46 -16.63 8.58
C LEU A 16 22.26 -15.68 9.48
N THR A 17 23.29 -15.04 8.92
CA THR A 17 23.90 -13.88 9.57
C THR A 17 23.01 -12.68 9.32
N SER A 18 22.11 -12.39 10.26
CA SER A 18 21.49 -11.08 10.38
C SER A 18 22.59 -10.07 10.75
N THR A 19 23.10 -9.34 9.76
CA THR A 19 23.93 -8.17 10.03
C THR A 19 23.01 -7.07 10.53
N MET A 20 22.69 -7.08 11.84
CA MET A 20 22.16 -5.89 12.50
C MET A 20 23.27 -4.84 12.52
N VAL A 21 23.19 -3.87 11.61
CA VAL A 21 23.97 -2.65 11.73
C VAL A 21 23.36 -1.85 12.88
N ASN A 22 24.00 -1.91 14.06
CA ASN A 22 23.64 -1.08 15.19
C ASN A 22 23.94 0.40 14.85
N HIS A 23 22.93 1.11 14.36
CA HIS A 23 22.95 2.57 14.34
C HIS A 23 22.57 3.06 15.73
N VAL A 24 23.54 3.66 16.43
CA VAL A 24 23.26 4.48 17.62
C VAL A 24 22.59 5.75 17.11
N PHE A 25 21.26 5.83 17.21
CA PHE A 25 20.48 6.94 16.68
C PHE A 25 20.75 8.24 17.45
N SER A 26 21.01 9.31 16.71
CA SER A 26 21.21 10.64 17.26
C SER A 26 19.90 11.44 17.22
N GLN A 27 19.79 12.52 18.00
CA GLN A 27 18.62 13.42 17.94
C GLN A 27 18.35 13.99 16.53
N ASP A 28 19.36 13.99 15.65
CA ASP A 28 19.30 14.57 14.31
C ASP A 28 18.50 13.72 13.29
N ASP A 29 18.27 12.43 13.58
CA ASP A 29 17.75 11.47 12.58
C ASP A 29 16.26 11.64 12.26
N PHE A 30 15.41 12.09 13.21
CA PHE A 30 14.00 12.39 12.92
C PHE A 30 13.81 13.76 12.28
N TYR A 31 14.66 14.75 12.61
CA TYR A 31 14.51 16.10 12.05
C TYR A 31 14.72 16.08 10.54
N ASN A 32 15.73 15.32 10.09
CA ASN A 32 16.03 15.07 8.69
C ASN A 32 16.37 13.58 8.46
N PRO A 33 15.37 12.72 8.22
CA PRO A 33 15.59 11.31 7.98
C PRO A 33 16.53 11.07 6.78
N SER A 34 17.35 10.03 6.88
CA SER A 34 18.18 9.55 5.77
C SER A 34 17.30 9.05 4.62
N ASN A 35 17.90 8.90 3.44
CA ASN A 35 17.19 8.45 2.23
C ASN A 35 16.52 7.09 2.38
N ALA A 36 17.02 6.21 3.24
CA ALA A 36 16.40 4.91 3.54
C ALA A 36 14.97 5.02 4.09
N TYR A 37 14.63 6.14 4.75
CA TYR A 37 13.30 6.38 5.33
C TYR A 37 12.45 7.34 4.52
N ARG A 38 12.99 7.89 3.43
CA ARG A 38 12.25 8.81 2.55
C ARG A 38 11.42 8.01 1.55
N PRO A 39 10.27 8.54 1.09
CA PRO A 39 9.50 7.86 0.06
C PRO A 39 10.28 7.85 -1.26
N LYS A 40 9.98 6.87 -2.11
CA LYS A 40 10.48 6.82 -3.50
C LYS A 40 9.41 7.35 -4.45
N PHE A 41 9.79 7.58 -5.70
CA PHE A 41 8.86 7.90 -6.78
C PHE A 41 8.98 6.84 -7.86
N ARG A 42 7.85 6.32 -8.32
CA ARG A 42 7.82 5.51 -9.54
C ARG A 42 8.15 6.40 -10.73
N TYR A 43 9.20 6.09 -11.48
CA TYR A 43 9.67 6.86 -12.62
C TYR A 43 9.30 6.18 -13.93
N TRP A 44 8.37 6.77 -14.69
CA TRP A 44 7.91 6.20 -15.95
C TRP A 44 8.73 6.73 -17.12
N LEU A 45 9.58 5.86 -17.64
CA LEU A 45 10.32 6.06 -18.87
C LEU A 45 9.45 5.64 -20.08
N PRO A 46 9.12 6.52 -21.04
CA PRO A 46 8.27 6.14 -22.18
C PRO A 46 8.93 5.13 -23.12
N ASP A 47 10.21 5.33 -23.46
CA ASP A 47 11.10 4.37 -24.12
C ASP A 47 12.56 4.87 -24.09
N ALA A 48 13.48 4.12 -24.72
CA ALA A 48 14.90 4.46 -24.75
C ALA A 48 15.31 5.53 -25.77
N SER A 49 14.38 6.13 -26.51
CA SER A 49 14.68 7.20 -27.49
C SER A 49 14.92 8.56 -26.83
N VAL A 50 14.57 8.68 -25.55
CA VAL A 50 14.61 9.93 -24.81
C VAL A 50 16.02 10.41 -24.46
N SER A 51 16.13 11.67 -24.04
CA SER A 51 17.41 12.28 -23.69
C SER A 51 17.92 11.76 -22.33
N PRO A 52 19.13 11.15 -22.26
CA PRO A 52 19.74 10.77 -20.97
C PRO A 52 20.00 11.97 -20.06
N ALA A 53 20.21 13.16 -20.63
CA ALA A 53 20.41 14.38 -19.86
C ALA A 53 19.11 14.82 -19.14
N ILE A 54 17.95 14.59 -19.75
CA ILE A 54 16.66 14.87 -19.11
C ILE A 54 16.34 13.80 -18.08
N VAL A 55 16.59 12.51 -18.35
CA VAL A 55 16.46 11.44 -17.33
C VAL A 55 17.32 11.76 -16.10
N SER A 56 18.57 12.17 -16.29
CA SER A 56 19.42 12.61 -15.17
C SER A 56 18.85 13.83 -14.43
N LYS A 57 18.28 14.80 -15.15
CA LYS A 57 17.64 15.99 -14.55
C LYS A 57 16.40 15.62 -13.74
N ASP A 58 15.59 14.69 -14.24
CA ASP A 58 14.40 14.19 -13.55
C ASP A 58 14.79 13.53 -12.24
N ILE A 59 15.78 12.62 -12.27
CA ILE A 59 16.36 11.97 -11.08
C ILE A 59 16.83 13.02 -10.07
N SER A 60 17.61 14.02 -10.49
CA SER A 60 18.06 15.10 -9.61
C SER A 60 16.90 15.94 -9.06
N SER A 61 15.83 16.14 -9.84
CA SER A 61 14.66 16.90 -9.38
C SER A 61 13.86 16.15 -8.32
N ILE A 62 13.73 14.83 -8.45
CA ILE A 62 13.13 13.92 -7.47
C ILE A 62 13.97 13.91 -6.19
N ALA A 63 15.30 13.83 -6.29
CA ALA A 63 16.18 13.95 -5.13
C ALA A 63 16.05 15.33 -4.44
N ALA A 64 15.96 16.42 -5.21
CA ALA A 64 15.90 17.79 -4.69
C ALA A 64 14.63 18.09 -3.87
N ILE A 65 13.49 17.45 -4.17
CA ILE A 65 12.27 17.55 -3.36
C ILE A 65 12.30 16.69 -2.09
N GLY A 66 13.37 15.89 -1.90
CA GLY A 66 13.60 15.09 -0.70
C GLY A 66 13.19 13.63 -0.81
N ALA A 67 13.10 13.05 -2.01
CA ALA A 67 12.86 11.62 -2.17
C ALA A 67 14.09 10.79 -1.73
N GLY A 68 13.85 9.55 -1.33
CA GLY A 68 14.87 8.59 -0.93
C GLY A 68 15.44 7.78 -2.10
N GLY A 69 14.79 7.81 -3.24
CA GLY A 69 15.13 7.02 -4.40
C GLY A 69 14.04 7.10 -5.46
N LEU A 70 14.14 6.21 -6.46
CA LEU A 70 13.09 5.99 -7.44
C LEU A 70 12.89 4.50 -7.72
N GLU A 71 11.74 4.17 -8.29
CA GLU A 71 11.48 2.88 -8.92
C GLU A 71 11.45 3.10 -10.43
N PHE A 72 12.48 2.64 -11.13
CA PHE A 72 12.69 2.89 -12.55
C PHE A 72 11.89 1.90 -13.39
N ILE A 73 10.87 2.39 -14.10
CA ILE A 73 9.98 1.56 -14.92
C ILE A 73 10.10 1.95 -16.39
N PRO A 74 10.57 1.02 -17.25
CA PRO A 74 10.39 1.11 -18.69
C PRO A 74 8.89 0.95 -19.04
N PHE A 75 8.16 2.06 -19.09
CA PHE A 75 6.70 2.07 -19.23
C PHE A 75 6.26 2.43 -20.65
N TYR A 76 6.26 1.42 -21.51
CA TYR A 76 5.85 1.46 -22.92
C TYR A 76 4.31 1.40 -23.10
N LEU A 77 3.53 1.67 -22.05
CA LEU A 77 2.06 1.59 -22.02
C LEU A 77 1.52 0.24 -22.55
N TYR A 78 2.11 -0.88 -22.13
CA TYR A 78 1.75 -2.24 -22.56
C TYR A 78 1.93 -2.49 -24.07
N GLY A 79 2.50 -1.52 -24.78
CA GLY A 79 2.58 -1.46 -26.23
C GLY A 79 1.28 -1.02 -26.91
N LEU A 80 0.34 -0.42 -26.17
CA LEU A 80 -0.97 0.03 -26.64
C LEU A 80 -0.89 1.49 -27.11
N ILE A 81 -1.16 1.75 -28.39
CA ILE A 81 -0.98 3.07 -29.02
C ILE A 81 -2.31 3.56 -29.60
N TYR A 82 -2.65 4.85 -29.39
CA TYR A 82 -3.82 5.56 -29.94
C TYR A 82 -5.20 4.90 -29.64
N LEU A 83 -5.90 5.40 -28.61
CA LEU A 83 -7.32 5.15 -28.24
C LEU A 83 -7.63 3.83 -27.52
N GLN A 84 -6.66 2.95 -27.32
CA GLN A 84 -6.89 1.60 -26.80
C GLN A 84 -7.10 1.54 -25.28
N PHE A 85 -6.78 2.62 -24.56
CA PHE A 85 -6.97 2.70 -23.10
C PHE A 85 -8.45 2.83 -22.64
N GLY A 86 -9.43 2.85 -23.57
CA GLY A 86 -10.84 3.13 -23.27
C GLY A 86 -11.89 2.18 -23.86
N MET A 87 -11.49 1.02 -24.41
CA MET A 87 -12.42 0.05 -25.00
C MET A 87 -11.99 -1.40 -24.71
N ASP A 88 -12.97 -2.31 -24.64
CA ASP A 88 -12.84 -3.79 -24.60
C ASP A 88 -12.14 -4.37 -25.86
N SER A 89 -10.94 -3.90 -26.20
CA SER A 89 -10.22 -4.43 -27.35
C SER A 89 -8.71 -4.32 -27.17
N ALA A 90 -8.01 -5.47 -27.15
CA ALA A 90 -6.56 -5.49 -27.30
C ALA A 90 -6.12 -4.77 -28.57
N ALA A 91 -4.89 -4.24 -28.51
CA ALA A 91 -4.24 -3.64 -29.65
C ALA A 91 -4.02 -4.67 -30.76
N PRO A 92 -4.40 -4.37 -32.02
CA PRO A 92 -3.78 -5.04 -33.13
C PRO A 92 -2.32 -4.57 -33.23
N ASN A 93 -1.39 -5.51 -33.40
CA ASN A 93 0.04 -5.36 -33.74
C ASN A 93 0.33 -4.49 -35.00
N SER A 94 -0.64 -3.73 -35.53
CA SER A 94 -0.57 -3.00 -36.81
C SER A 94 -0.43 -1.49 -36.68
N VAL A 95 -0.45 -0.93 -35.47
CA VAL A 95 -0.30 0.52 -35.22
C VAL A 95 1.16 0.84 -34.91
N GLU A 96 1.72 1.84 -35.58
CA GLU A 96 3.13 2.21 -35.43
C GLU A 96 3.35 2.94 -34.09
N PRO A 97 4.32 2.50 -33.26
CA PRO A 97 4.66 3.20 -32.03
C PRO A 97 5.20 4.61 -32.29
N PRO A 98 5.16 5.51 -31.30
CA PRO A 98 5.66 6.87 -31.46
C PRO A 98 7.14 6.93 -31.87
N THR A 99 7.92 5.90 -31.50
CA THR A 99 9.29 5.67 -31.95
C THR A 99 9.49 4.23 -32.39
N ASP A 100 10.63 3.91 -33.02
CA ASP A 100 10.92 2.55 -33.45
C ASP A 100 11.36 1.66 -32.26
N TRP A 101 10.39 0.97 -31.66
CA TRP A 101 10.66 0.02 -30.57
C TRP A 101 11.43 -1.23 -30.98
N SER A 102 11.77 -1.42 -32.26
CA SER A 102 12.79 -2.41 -32.64
C SER A 102 14.24 -1.92 -32.42
N ILE A 103 14.40 -0.65 -32.06
CA ILE A 103 15.67 0.01 -31.73
C ILE A 103 15.67 0.46 -30.27
N TYR A 104 14.53 0.98 -29.78
CA TYR A 104 14.37 1.56 -28.45
C TYR A 104 13.59 0.66 -27.46
N GLY A 105 13.41 -0.61 -27.80
CA GLY A 105 12.70 -1.59 -26.97
C GLY A 105 13.46 -1.97 -25.70
N PHE A 106 12.76 -2.58 -24.75
CA PHE A 106 13.34 -3.05 -23.50
C PHE A 106 14.44 -4.10 -23.76
N GLY A 107 15.63 -3.85 -23.20
CA GLY A 107 16.81 -4.72 -23.35
C GLY A 107 17.59 -4.56 -24.66
N ASP A 108 17.16 -3.71 -25.60
CA ASP A 108 17.97 -3.35 -26.77
C ASP A 108 19.19 -2.49 -26.39
N GLU A 109 20.13 -2.31 -27.33
CA GLU A 109 21.37 -1.54 -27.10
C GLU A 109 21.11 -0.11 -26.61
N ALA A 110 20.06 0.54 -27.14
CA ALA A 110 19.69 1.89 -26.72
C ALA A 110 19.16 1.92 -25.27
N PHE A 111 18.33 0.94 -24.89
CA PHE A 111 17.84 0.81 -23.52
C PHE A 111 19.00 0.56 -22.54
N ASN A 112 19.89 -0.39 -22.84
CA ASN A 112 21.03 -0.71 -21.97
C ASN A 112 21.96 0.50 -21.76
N ALA A 113 22.16 1.31 -22.82
CA ALA A 113 22.92 2.55 -22.71
C ALA A 113 22.22 3.59 -21.81
N LEU A 114 20.92 3.79 -21.99
CA LEU A 114 20.15 4.74 -21.18
C LEU A 114 20.02 4.30 -19.72
N PHE A 115 19.79 3.01 -19.47
CA PHE A 115 19.73 2.42 -18.12
C PHE A 115 21.05 2.63 -17.37
N LYS A 116 22.19 2.40 -18.04
CA LYS A 116 23.52 2.71 -17.50
C LYS A 116 23.69 4.18 -17.13
N ASP A 117 23.20 5.09 -17.96
CA ASP A 117 23.25 6.52 -17.67
C ASP A 117 22.31 6.91 -16.51
N ALA A 118 21.15 6.27 -16.38
CA ALA A 118 20.26 6.42 -15.23
C ALA A 118 20.92 5.95 -13.93
N LEU A 119 21.59 4.78 -13.93
CA LEU A 119 22.36 4.29 -12.79
C LEU A 119 23.50 5.25 -12.40
N ARG A 120 24.18 5.86 -13.39
CA ARG A 120 25.19 6.89 -13.15
C ARG A 120 24.60 8.14 -12.52
N ALA A 121 23.40 8.55 -12.94
CA ALA A 121 22.69 9.68 -12.35
C ALA A 121 22.31 9.41 -10.88
N VAL A 122 21.73 8.25 -10.58
CA VAL A 122 21.43 7.83 -9.19
C VAL A 122 22.69 7.83 -8.33
N ARG A 123 23.80 7.27 -8.83
CA ARG A 123 25.08 7.28 -8.12
C ARG A 123 25.60 8.70 -7.85
N ALA A 124 25.31 9.64 -8.75
CA ALA A 124 25.75 11.03 -8.61
C ALA A 124 24.99 11.79 -7.50
N GLU A 125 23.73 11.43 -7.21
CA GLU A 125 22.96 12.00 -6.10
C GLU A 125 23.59 11.64 -4.74
N GLY A 126 24.09 10.40 -4.60
CA GLY A 126 24.79 9.93 -3.40
C GLY A 126 23.89 9.86 -2.16
N ASN A 127 24.49 9.88 -0.96
CA ASN A 127 23.80 9.90 0.34
C ASN A 127 22.74 8.79 0.55
N GLY A 128 22.89 7.64 -0.11
CA GLY A 128 21.95 6.52 -0.03
C GLY A 128 20.67 6.72 -0.86
N PHE A 129 20.71 7.58 -1.88
CA PHE A 129 19.66 7.62 -2.91
C PHE A 129 19.76 6.38 -3.79
N MET A 130 18.73 5.53 -3.79
CA MET A 130 18.75 4.21 -4.44
C MET A 130 17.71 4.06 -5.56
N MET A 131 17.89 3.03 -6.39
CA MET A 131 16.99 2.64 -7.48
C MET A 131 16.37 1.26 -7.21
N ASP A 132 15.06 1.19 -7.25
CA ASP A 132 14.35 -0.07 -7.56
C ASP A 132 14.19 -0.14 -9.08
N PHE A 133 14.17 -1.33 -9.68
CA PHE A 133 14.03 -1.46 -11.12
C PHE A 133 13.09 -2.60 -11.49
N ALA A 134 12.19 -2.33 -12.43
CA ALA A 134 11.28 -3.33 -12.94
C ALA A 134 12.04 -4.42 -13.73
N LEU A 135 11.69 -5.68 -13.47
CA LEU A 135 12.29 -6.87 -14.11
C LEU A 135 11.93 -7.03 -15.60
N GLY A 136 10.95 -6.27 -16.09
CA GLY A 136 10.50 -6.25 -17.47
C GLY A 136 9.88 -4.90 -17.81
N PRO A 137 9.43 -4.68 -19.06
CA PRO A 137 8.67 -3.49 -19.40
C PRO A 137 7.30 -3.48 -18.69
N ASN A 138 6.75 -2.30 -18.45
CA ASN A 138 5.45 -2.08 -17.81
C ASN A 138 5.37 -2.65 -16.38
N GLN A 139 4.75 -3.82 -16.19
CA GLN A 139 4.53 -4.46 -14.88
C GLN A 139 5.65 -5.45 -14.49
N GLY A 140 6.54 -5.83 -15.40
CA GLY A 140 7.66 -6.73 -15.11
C GLY A 140 7.34 -8.22 -15.12
N ALA A 141 6.16 -8.61 -15.62
CA ALA A 141 5.64 -9.98 -15.74
C ALA A 141 6.14 -10.73 -16.99
N GLY A 142 7.00 -10.12 -17.80
CA GLY A 142 7.42 -10.69 -19.08
C GLY A 142 8.82 -10.28 -19.53
N VAL A 143 9.25 -10.91 -20.62
CA VAL A 143 10.61 -10.77 -21.13
C VAL A 143 10.65 -10.97 -22.65
N PRO A 144 11.55 -10.30 -23.39
CA PRO A 144 11.75 -10.61 -24.78
C PRO A 144 12.22 -12.05 -24.97
N SER A 145 11.47 -12.82 -25.76
CA SER A 145 11.71 -14.25 -25.93
C SER A 145 11.23 -14.76 -27.28
N VAL A 146 11.84 -15.85 -27.76
CA VAL A 146 11.31 -16.60 -28.90
C VAL A 146 9.95 -17.18 -28.48
N PRO A 147 8.87 -16.92 -29.23
CA PRO A 147 7.55 -17.42 -28.87
C PRO A 147 7.47 -18.94 -28.84
N GLY A 148 6.64 -19.49 -27.96
CA GLY A 148 6.45 -20.94 -27.82
C GLY A 148 7.68 -21.69 -27.28
N THR A 149 8.57 -21.01 -26.56
CA THR A 149 9.71 -21.66 -25.88
C THR A 149 9.41 -21.94 -24.41
N GLU A 150 10.13 -22.91 -23.84
CA GLU A 150 10.02 -23.25 -22.43
C GLU A 150 10.29 -22.03 -21.53
N GLY A 151 9.54 -21.93 -20.42
CA GLY A 151 9.52 -20.78 -19.50
C GLY A 151 8.47 -19.71 -19.84
N LEU A 152 7.85 -19.74 -21.02
CA LEU A 152 6.71 -18.87 -21.33
C LEU A 152 5.40 -19.44 -20.78
N ALA A 153 4.47 -18.54 -20.44
CA ALA A 153 3.18 -18.90 -19.83
C ALA A 153 2.39 -19.90 -20.67
N VAL A 154 1.82 -20.88 -19.98
CA VAL A 154 0.87 -21.85 -20.56
C VAL A 154 -0.46 -21.76 -19.83
N HIS A 155 -1.52 -22.18 -20.52
CA HIS A 155 -2.84 -22.36 -19.92
C HIS A 155 -3.43 -23.71 -20.33
N LEU A 156 -4.41 -24.17 -19.56
CA LEU A 156 -5.23 -25.33 -19.95
C LEU A 156 -6.51 -24.82 -20.59
N VAL A 157 -6.82 -25.28 -21.81
CA VAL A 157 -7.98 -24.85 -22.59
C VAL A 157 -8.98 -26.01 -22.72
N PRO A 158 -10.26 -25.78 -22.42
CA PRO A 158 -11.29 -26.80 -22.44
C PRO A 158 -11.92 -26.93 -23.83
N GLY A 159 -12.40 -28.13 -24.15
CA GLY A 159 -13.29 -28.39 -25.27
C GLY A 159 -14.34 -29.41 -24.85
N ASN A 160 -15.60 -29.26 -25.30
CA ASN A 160 -16.67 -30.20 -24.97
C ASN A 160 -17.54 -30.58 -26.17
N ALA A 161 -18.25 -31.70 -26.02
CA ALA A 161 -19.35 -32.10 -26.89
C ALA A 161 -20.39 -32.87 -26.08
N THR A 162 -21.63 -32.89 -26.55
CA THR A 162 -22.72 -33.67 -25.94
C THR A 162 -23.12 -34.85 -26.83
N VAL A 163 -23.41 -36.00 -26.22
CA VAL A 163 -23.88 -37.20 -26.91
C VAL A 163 -24.92 -37.92 -26.07
N LYS A 164 -25.98 -38.43 -26.70
CA LYS A 164 -27.01 -39.19 -25.99
C LYS A 164 -26.59 -40.64 -25.80
N ALA A 165 -27.06 -41.24 -24.71
CA ALA A 165 -26.89 -42.67 -24.44
C ALA A 165 -27.27 -43.53 -25.68
N GLY A 166 -26.38 -44.44 -26.08
CA GLY A 166 -26.56 -45.30 -27.24
C GLY A 166 -26.39 -44.64 -28.62
N GLN A 167 -26.14 -43.33 -28.70
CA GLN A 167 -25.73 -42.67 -29.95
C GLN A 167 -24.20 -42.70 -30.08
N SER A 168 -23.68 -42.94 -31.28
CA SER A 168 -22.23 -42.90 -31.52
C SER A 168 -21.74 -41.47 -31.65
N PHE A 169 -20.71 -41.12 -30.89
CA PHE A 169 -19.80 -40.04 -31.24
C PHE A 169 -18.72 -40.62 -32.18
N SER A 170 -18.52 -39.99 -33.33
CA SER A 170 -17.48 -40.37 -34.31
C SER A 170 -17.06 -39.09 -35.01
N GLY A 171 -15.83 -38.65 -34.74
CA GLY A 171 -15.29 -37.40 -35.25
C GLY A 171 -14.03 -36.97 -34.51
N PRO A 172 -13.50 -35.76 -34.79
CA PRO A 172 -12.38 -35.23 -34.04
C PRO A 172 -12.73 -35.09 -32.56
N VAL A 173 -11.74 -35.26 -31.69
CA VAL A 173 -11.83 -34.85 -30.27
C VAL A 173 -12.32 -33.40 -30.24
N PRO A 174 -13.23 -33.03 -29.31
CA PRO A 174 -13.69 -31.65 -29.20
C PRO A 174 -12.49 -30.68 -29.18
N PRO A 175 -12.45 -29.67 -30.05
CA PRO A 175 -11.29 -28.78 -30.13
C PRO A 175 -11.25 -27.84 -28.91
N PRO A 176 -10.06 -27.28 -28.58
CA PRO A 176 -9.96 -26.26 -27.55
C PRO A 176 -10.83 -25.05 -27.91
N TYR A 177 -11.56 -24.53 -26.92
CA TYR A 177 -12.41 -23.36 -27.01
C TYR A 177 -11.94 -22.30 -26.02
N LEU A 178 -11.62 -21.11 -26.54
CA LEU A 178 -11.34 -19.91 -25.76
C LEU A 178 -12.44 -18.88 -26.02
N PRO A 179 -13.09 -18.30 -24.99
CA PRO A 179 -14.04 -17.22 -25.19
C PRO A 179 -13.39 -16.03 -25.88
N ALA A 180 -14.13 -15.40 -26.79
CA ALA A 180 -13.63 -14.24 -27.56
C ALA A 180 -13.14 -13.10 -26.65
N ILE A 181 -13.78 -12.90 -25.49
CA ILE A 181 -13.38 -11.86 -24.53
C ILE A 181 -12.00 -12.10 -23.91
N ILE A 182 -11.63 -13.36 -23.61
CA ILE A 182 -10.29 -13.66 -23.10
C ILE A 182 -9.29 -13.68 -24.25
N GLN A 183 -9.67 -14.26 -25.39
CA GLN A 183 -8.78 -14.35 -26.55
C GLN A 183 -8.36 -12.96 -27.06
N ALA A 184 -9.30 -12.01 -27.11
CA ALA A 184 -9.06 -10.67 -27.60
C ALA A 184 -8.38 -9.75 -26.59
N GLY A 185 -7.91 -10.26 -25.44
CA GLY A 185 -7.41 -9.43 -24.34
C GLY A 185 -8.51 -8.63 -23.65
N LEU A 186 -8.14 -7.95 -22.56
CA LEU A 186 -9.04 -7.07 -21.82
C LEU A 186 -8.55 -5.61 -21.94
N THR A 187 -8.91 -4.75 -20.99
CA THR A 187 -8.64 -3.30 -20.98
C THR A 187 -7.23 -2.94 -21.42
N PHE A 188 -6.21 -3.49 -20.77
CA PHE A 188 -4.80 -3.20 -21.04
C PHE A 188 -3.95 -4.47 -21.19
N GLN A 189 -4.49 -5.64 -20.85
CA GLN A 189 -3.85 -6.91 -21.16
C GLN A 189 -3.99 -7.26 -22.64
N ASN A 190 -2.87 -7.55 -23.30
CA ASN A 190 -2.84 -7.87 -24.74
C ASN A 190 -3.57 -9.19 -25.07
N GLU A 191 -3.86 -9.38 -26.35
CA GLU A 191 -4.52 -10.59 -26.87
C GLU A 191 -3.70 -11.87 -26.63
N LEU A 192 -4.40 -13.00 -26.55
CA LEU A 192 -3.79 -14.32 -26.51
C LEU A 192 -3.62 -14.81 -27.96
N GLU A 193 -2.45 -14.61 -28.53
CA GLU A 193 -2.20 -14.86 -29.95
C GLU A 193 -2.34 -16.37 -30.31
N GLN A 194 -3.11 -16.69 -31.34
CA GLN A 194 -3.46 -18.07 -31.67
C GLN A 194 -2.47 -18.70 -32.69
N PHE A 195 -1.27 -19.04 -32.23
CA PHE A 195 -0.29 -19.82 -33.00
C PHE A 195 0.36 -20.94 -32.17
N GLY A 196 1.05 -21.87 -32.84
CA GLY A 196 1.58 -23.09 -32.22
C GLY A 196 0.58 -24.24 -32.28
N THR A 197 0.88 -25.34 -31.58
CA THR A 197 0.03 -26.54 -31.55
C THR A 197 -0.40 -26.81 -30.10
N ALA A 198 -1.71 -26.92 -29.89
CA ALA A 198 -2.26 -27.32 -28.60
C ALA A 198 -2.04 -28.83 -28.39
N ASN A 199 -1.54 -29.20 -27.22
CA ASN A 199 -1.26 -30.59 -26.86
C ASN A 199 -2.45 -31.16 -26.08
N LEU A 200 -3.01 -32.27 -26.57
CA LEU A 200 -4.11 -32.95 -25.90
C LEU A 200 -3.64 -33.56 -24.57
N THR A 201 -4.21 -33.08 -23.46
CA THR A 201 -3.88 -33.49 -22.09
C THR A 201 -4.77 -34.64 -21.62
N ALA A 202 -6.08 -34.57 -21.84
CA ALA A 202 -7.03 -35.60 -21.42
C ALA A 202 -8.31 -35.58 -22.25
N VAL A 203 -8.97 -36.74 -22.40
CA VAL A 203 -10.33 -36.86 -22.93
C VAL A 203 -11.12 -37.82 -22.05
N PHE A 204 -12.30 -37.41 -21.58
CA PHE A 204 -13.17 -38.29 -20.80
C PHE A 204 -14.64 -37.92 -21.00
N ALA A 205 -15.55 -38.72 -20.48
CA ALA A 205 -16.96 -38.40 -20.48
C ALA A 205 -17.63 -38.63 -19.13
N MET A 206 -18.67 -37.83 -18.86
CA MET A 206 -19.52 -37.93 -17.68
C MET A 206 -20.97 -37.71 -18.08
N LYS A 207 -21.88 -38.35 -17.36
CA LYS A 207 -23.32 -38.27 -17.54
C LYS A 207 -23.86 -36.99 -16.90
N VAL A 208 -24.73 -36.29 -17.63
CA VAL A 208 -25.49 -35.14 -17.13
C VAL A 208 -26.67 -35.63 -16.31
N VAL A 209 -26.79 -35.13 -15.08
CA VAL A 209 -27.88 -35.40 -14.14
C VAL A 209 -29.03 -34.42 -14.37
N GLU A 210 -28.71 -33.13 -14.42
CA GLU A 210 -29.67 -32.04 -14.52
C GLU A 210 -28.99 -30.79 -15.11
N ASP A 211 -29.72 -30.06 -15.95
CA ASP A 211 -29.35 -28.71 -16.39
C ASP A 211 -30.18 -27.72 -15.58
N THR A 212 -29.54 -26.90 -14.77
CA THR A 212 -30.22 -25.90 -13.93
C THR A 212 -29.59 -24.52 -14.08
N THR A 213 -30.29 -23.49 -13.61
CA THR A 213 -29.76 -22.13 -13.53
C THR A 213 -29.81 -21.72 -12.06
N ILE A 214 -28.66 -21.39 -11.48
CA ILE A 214 -28.57 -20.89 -10.11
C ILE A 214 -28.12 -19.42 -10.15
N PRO A 215 -28.68 -18.52 -9.33
CA PRO A 215 -28.16 -17.15 -9.20
C PRO A 215 -26.71 -17.20 -8.73
N THR A 216 -25.77 -16.58 -9.46
CA THR A 216 -24.38 -16.51 -9.01
C THR A 216 -24.21 -15.32 -8.07
N TYR A 217 -24.68 -15.48 -6.83
CA TYR A 217 -24.35 -14.54 -5.74
C TYR A 217 -22.89 -14.71 -5.24
N GLU A 218 -22.17 -15.73 -5.74
CA GLU A 218 -20.92 -16.23 -5.17
C GLU A 218 -19.64 -15.50 -5.61
N PHE A 219 -19.69 -14.63 -6.63
CA PHE A 219 -18.46 -14.16 -7.30
C PHE A 219 -18.19 -12.66 -7.21
N GLY A 220 -18.88 -11.92 -6.33
CA GLY A 220 -18.63 -10.48 -6.14
C GLY A 220 -18.95 -9.61 -7.36
N VAL A 221 -19.58 -10.17 -8.39
CA VAL A 221 -20.10 -9.49 -9.57
C VAL A 221 -21.63 -9.45 -9.46
N GLU A 222 -22.24 -8.27 -9.59
CA GLU A 222 -23.71 -8.12 -9.51
C GLU A 222 -24.44 -9.00 -10.56
N ASP A 223 -25.49 -9.69 -10.12
CA ASP A 223 -26.59 -10.30 -10.90
C ASP A 223 -26.23 -10.94 -12.27
N ALA A 224 -25.24 -11.84 -12.29
CA ALA A 224 -25.15 -12.83 -13.37
C ALA A 224 -25.98 -14.09 -13.04
N THR A 225 -26.61 -14.69 -14.05
CA THR A 225 -27.20 -16.04 -13.93
C THR A 225 -26.37 -16.96 -14.82
N SER A 226 -25.60 -17.86 -14.22
CA SER A 226 -24.82 -18.85 -14.97
C SER A 226 -25.58 -20.17 -15.04
N GLY A 227 -25.59 -20.80 -16.22
CA GLY A 227 -26.06 -22.16 -16.37
C GLY A 227 -25.11 -23.12 -15.67
N ILE A 228 -25.62 -23.95 -14.76
CA ILE A 228 -24.85 -24.97 -14.05
C ILE A 228 -25.33 -26.34 -14.51
N VAL A 229 -24.38 -27.15 -14.99
CA VAL A 229 -24.61 -28.54 -15.40
C VAL A 229 -24.19 -29.46 -14.25
N LEU A 230 -25.15 -30.21 -13.71
CA LEU A 230 -24.88 -31.22 -12.69
C LEU A 230 -24.40 -32.51 -13.34
N LEU A 231 -23.23 -33.02 -12.92
CA LEU A 231 -22.65 -34.26 -13.45
C LEU A 231 -22.71 -35.39 -12.42
N ASP A 232 -22.81 -36.62 -12.91
CA ASP A 232 -22.74 -37.85 -12.10
C ASP A 232 -21.27 -38.26 -11.94
N GLU A 233 -20.67 -38.07 -10.76
CA GLU A 233 -19.25 -38.36 -10.52
C GLU A 233 -18.90 -39.83 -10.83
N ASP A 234 -19.76 -40.77 -10.45
CA ASP A 234 -19.54 -42.21 -10.62
C ASP A 234 -19.64 -42.66 -12.08
N SER A 235 -20.10 -41.77 -12.96
CA SER A 235 -20.23 -42.06 -14.40
C SER A 235 -18.95 -41.83 -15.20
N TYR A 236 -17.86 -41.36 -14.58
CA TYR A 236 -16.60 -41.06 -15.26
C TYR A 236 -16.10 -42.21 -16.15
N VAL A 237 -15.81 -41.90 -17.42
CA VAL A 237 -15.19 -42.82 -18.38
C VAL A 237 -13.98 -42.13 -19.01
N ASP A 238 -12.77 -42.68 -18.80
CA ASP A 238 -11.57 -42.24 -19.51
C ASP A 238 -11.63 -42.65 -20.98
N LEU A 239 -11.63 -41.66 -21.87
CA LEU A 239 -11.69 -41.83 -23.31
C LEU A 239 -10.33 -41.57 -23.98
N THR A 240 -9.32 -41.11 -23.23
CA THR A 240 -7.98 -40.80 -23.74
C THR A 240 -7.37 -41.98 -24.50
N PRO A 241 -7.47 -43.25 -24.01
CA PRO A 241 -6.95 -44.41 -24.74
C PRO A 241 -7.68 -44.73 -26.06
N LEU A 242 -8.87 -44.16 -26.28
CA LEU A 242 -9.68 -44.35 -27.49
C LEU A 242 -9.37 -43.29 -28.56
N VAL A 243 -8.58 -42.27 -28.23
CA VAL A 243 -8.19 -41.24 -29.19
C VAL A 243 -7.13 -41.80 -30.13
N SER A 244 -7.41 -41.74 -31.43
CA SER A 244 -6.46 -42.16 -32.46
C SER A 244 -5.30 -41.16 -32.61
N THR A 245 -4.23 -41.58 -33.27
CA THR A 245 -3.04 -40.73 -33.50
C THR A 245 -3.32 -39.47 -34.34
N ASP A 246 -4.41 -39.46 -35.11
CA ASP A 246 -4.90 -38.30 -35.89
C ASP A 246 -6.00 -37.51 -35.15
N GLY A 247 -6.16 -37.73 -33.85
CA GLY A 247 -7.05 -36.95 -32.98
C GLY A 247 -8.54 -37.25 -33.18
N GLN A 248 -8.91 -38.43 -33.67
CA GLN A 248 -10.30 -38.88 -33.78
C GLN A 248 -10.72 -39.67 -32.54
N LEU A 249 -11.99 -39.53 -32.17
CA LEU A 249 -12.63 -40.27 -31.10
C LEU A 249 -13.84 -41.02 -31.66
N GLU A 250 -13.88 -42.33 -31.39
CA GLU A 250 -15.07 -43.16 -31.61
C GLU A 250 -15.54 -43.73 -30.28
N TRP A 251 -16.74 -43.34 -29.85
CA TRP A 251 -17.29 -43.77 -28.57
C TRP A 251 -18.82 -43.82 -28.58
N ILE A 252 -19.39 -44.81 -27.89
CA ILE A 252 -20.84 -44.95 -27.69
C ILE A 252 -21.10 -44.94 -26.19
N PRO A 253 -21.84 -43.96 -25.65
CA PRO A 253 -22.12 -43.92 -24.21
C PRO A 253 -23.01 -45.09 -23.78
N PRO A 254 -22.82 -45.62 -22.57
CA PRO A 254 -23.64 -46.72 -22.04
C PRO A 254 -25.15 -46.42 -22.05
N VAL A 255 -25.95 -47.42 -22.43
CA VAL A 255 -27.43 -47.33 -22.48
C VAL A 255 -28.08 -47.55 -21.10
N ASN A 256 -27.31 -48.05 -20.14
CA ASN A 256 -27.76 -48.40 -18.80
C ASN A 256 -28.04 -47.12 -17.98
N GLY A 257 -29.15 -46.44 -18.26
CA GLY A 257 -29.50 -45.15 -17.65
C GLY A 257 -30.70 -44.42 -18.29
N GLY A 258 -31.23 -44.91 -19.43
CA GLY A 258 -32.34 -44.26 -20.14
C GLY A 258 -31.86 -43.30 -21.22
N ASN A 259 -32.65 -42.28 -21.56
CA ASN A 259 -32.34 -41.26 -22.58
C ASN A 259 -31.43 -40.14 -22.00
N SER A 260 -30.36 -40.53 -21.31
CA SER A 260 -29.44 -39.59 -20.64
C SER A 260 -28.50 -38.91 -21.63
N THR A 261 -28.15 -37.67 -21.34
CA THR A 261 -27.10 -36.91 -22.05
C THR A 261 -25.75 -37.15 -21.36
N TRP A 262 -24.69 -37.27 -22.15
CA TRP A 262 -23.31 -37.36 -21.70
C TRP A 262 -22.51 -36.20 -22.27
N ASN A 263 -21.66 -35.60 -21.45
CA ASN A 263 -20.69 -34.62 -21.87
C ASN A 263 -19.35 -35.32 -22.07
N ILE A 264 -18.77 -35.15 -23.26
CA ILE A 264 -17.38 -35.48 -23.57
C ILE A 264 -16.56 -34.22 -23.31
N PHE A 265 -15.55 -34.34 -22.46
CA PHE A 265 -14.59 -33.31 -22.14
C PHE A 265 -13.25 -33.61 -22.82
N SER A 266 -12.59 -32.56 -23.26
CA SER A 266 -11.21 -32.57 -23.73
C SER A 266 -10.48 -31.38 -23.14
N TYR A 267 -9.21 -31.57 -22.79
CA TYR A 267 -8.37 -30.52 -22.23
C TYR A 267 -7.07 -30.45 -22.99
N TRP A 268 -6.66 -29.23 -23.31
CA TRP A 268 -5.53 -28.97 -24.19
C TRP A 268 -4.57 -27.99 -23.53
N GLN A 269 -3.32 -28.39 -23.35
CA GLN A 269 -2.28 -27.48 -22.89
C GLN A 269 -1.69 -26.74 -24.08
N GLN A 270 -1.62 -25.41 -23.98
CA GLN A 270 -0.96 -24.58 -24.98
C GLN A 270 -0.35 -23.33 -24.33
N TYR A 271 0.57 -22.67 -25.02
CA TYR A 271 1.07 -21.37 -24.62
C TYR A 271 -0.05 -20.33 -24.66
N THR A 272 -0.07 -19.40 -23.70
CA THR A 272 -1.00 -18.26 -23.76
C THR A 272 -0.70 -17.39 -24.98
N ASN A 273 0.58 -17.32 -25.37
CA ASN A 273 1.12 -16.39 -26.37
C ASN A 273 0.64 -14.95 -26.10
N GLN A 274 0.50 -14.61 -24.83
CA GLN A 274 0.18 -13.25 -24.44
C GLN A 274 1.46 -12.43 -24.39
N ARG A 275 1.39 -11.23 -24.95
CA ARG A 275 2.45 -10.25 -24.85
C ARG A 275 2.26 -9.44 -23.58
N GLU A 276 3.36 -9.19 -22.88
CA GLU A 276 3.39 -8.16 -21.85
C GLU A 276 3.47 -6.78 -22.52
N CYS A 277 4.33 -6.67 -23.53
CA CYS A 277 4.54 -5.45 -24.29
C CYS A 277 4.72 -5.78 -25.76
N HIS A 278 3.99 -5.09 -26.64
CA HIS A 278 4.24 -5.17 -28.08
C HIS A 278 5.61 -4.61 -28.47
N GLY A 279 6.20 -5.19 -29.52
CA GLY A 279 7.44 -4.72 -30.13
C GLY A 279 7.20 -3.77 -31.31
N GLY A 280 8.26 -3.47 -32.07
CA GLY A 280 8.15 -2.68 -33.29
C GLY A 280 7.47 -3.43 -34.45
N LEU A 281 6.75 -2.72 -35.33
CA LEU A 281 5.95 -3.30 -36.44
C LEU A 281 6.70 -4.26 -37.38
N ASN A 282 8.00 -4.05 -37.57
CA ASN A 282 8.84 -4.81 -38.50
C ASN A 282 10.06 -5.43 -37.80
N ALA A 283 9.88 -5.86 -36.56
CA ALA A 283 10.92 -6.48 -35.77
C ALA A 283 11.57 -7.67 -36.50
N THR A 284 12.91 -7.66 -36.56
CA THR A 284 13.70 -8.77 -37.13
C THR A 284 14.48 -9.53 -36.08
N THR A 285 14.46 -9.06 -34.83
CA THR A 285 15.12 -9.65 -33.67
C THR A 285 14.09 -10.10 -32.64
N VAL A 286 14.50 -10.96 -31.71
CA VAL A 286 13.65 -11.39 -30.59
C VAL A 286 13.34 -10.22 -29.66
N ILE A 287 14.34 -9.38 -29.37
CA ILE A 287 14.23 -8.21 -28.50
C ILE A 287 13.24 -7.19 -29.08
N GLY A 288 13.47 -6.78 -30.33
CA GLY A 288 12.60 -5.82 -31.01
C GLY A 288 11.18 -6.33 -31.25
N ASN A 289 10.94 -7.65 -31.14
CA ASN A 289 9.61 -8.27 -31.22
C ASN A 289 8.89 -8.26 -29.87
N GLY A 290 9.30 -7.44 -28.90
CA GLY A 290 8.57 -7.22 -27.64
C GLY A 290 8.69 -8.36 -26.62
N SER A 291 7.96 -8.21 -25.52
CA SER A 291 8.03 -9.08 -24.34
C SER A 291 6.83 -10.02 -24.24
N TRP A 292 7.08 -11.24 -23.76
CA TRP A 292 6.09 -12.30 -23.59
C TRP A 292 5.94 -12.66 -22.12
N ILE A 293 4.71 -12.94 -21.70
CA ILE A 293 4.42 -13.34 -20.32
C ILE A 293 5.10 -14.68 -20.01
N VAL A 294 5.80 -14.73 -18.87
CA VAL A 294 6.49 -15.95 -18.40
C VAL A 294 5.57 -16.84 -17.57
N ASP A 295 5.97 -18.09 -17.37
CA ASP A 295 5.27 -19.01 -16.47
C ASP A 295 5.52 -18.63 -15.00
N HIS A 296 4.59 -17.89 -14.42
CA HIS A 296 4.64 -17.45 -13.03
C HIS A 296 4.46 -18.60 -12.02
N PHE A 297 4.19 -19.82 -12.49
CA PHE A 297 3.97 -20.99 -11.64
C PHE A 297 5.11 -22.00 -11.73
N SER A 298 6.29 -21.58 -12.20
CA SER A 298 7.50 -22.39 -12.16
C SER A 298 8.78 -21.57 -12.03
N ASN A 299 9.81 -22.19 -11.43
CA ASN A 299 11.18 -21.68 -11.46
C ASN A 299 11.66 -21.38 -12.90
N ILE A 300 11.29 -22.21 -13.88
CA ILE A 300 11.76 -22.06 -15.26
C ILE A 300 11.26 -20.74 -15.89
N GLY A 301 10.06 -20.27 -15.51
CA GLY A 301 9.57 -18.96 -15.93
C GLY A 301 10.39 -17.81 -15.34
N ALA A 302 10.67 -17.83 -14.03
CA ALA A 302 11.52 -16.84 -13.38
C ALA A 302 12.95 -16.85 -13.96
N GLN A 303 13.51 -18.04 -14.19
CA GLN A 303 14.81 -18.21 -14.81
C GLN A 303 14.89 -17.56 -16.19
N LYS A 304 13.82 -17.61 -16.99
CA LYS A 304 13.76 -16.96 -18.30
C LYS A 304 14.04 -15.46 -18.22
N VAL A 305 13.46 -14.79 -17.20
CA VAL A 305 13.65 -13.36 -16.96
C VAL A 305 15.08 -13.11 -16.50
N THR A 306 15.56 -13.83 -15.49
CA THR A 306 16.90 -13.60 -14.92
C THR A 306 18.03 -13.92 -15.90
N ASP A 307 17.87 -14.94 -16.75
CA ASP A 307 18.84 -15.27 -17.80
C ASP A 307 18.92 -14.13 -18.82
N PHE A 308 17.78 -13.53 -19.19
CA PHE A 308 17.76 -12.34 -20.06
C PHE A 308 18.48 -11.16 -19.42
N TRP A 309 18.25 -10.89 -18.13
CA TRP A 309 18.97 -9.84 -17.40
C TRP A 309 20.48 -10.08 -17.42
N ASP A 310 20.92 -11.28 -17.08
CA ASP A 310 22.34 -11.62 -17.00
C ASP A 310 23.03 -11.58 -18.38
N GLU A 311 22.34 -12.04 -19.42
CA GLU A 311 22.92 -12.19 -20.77
C GLU A 311 22.78 -10.94 -21.65
N GLN A 312 21.76 -10.11 -21.44
CA GLN A 312 21.48 -8.95 -22.28
C GLN A 312 21.76 -7.63 -21.56
N ILE A 313 21.16 -7.39 -20.40
CA ILE A 313 21.20 -6.07 -19.72
C ILE A 313 22.47 -5.90 -18.88
N LEU A 314 22.80 -6.91 -18.07
CA LEU A 314 23.98 -6.94 -17.18
C LEU A 314 25.20 -7.60 -17.83
N SER A 315 25.17 -7.73 -19.15
CA SER A 315 26.23 -8.36 -19.94
C SER A 315 27.57 -7.62 -19.87
N ASP A 316 27.55 -6.33 -19.51
CA ASP A 316 28.74 -5.53 -19.27
C ASP A 316 28.99 -5.28 -17.77
N ASN A 317 30.25 -5.46 -17.35
CA ASN A 317 30.65 -5.34 -15.95
C ASN A 317 30.38 -3.94 -15.36
N GLU A 318 30.40 -2.88 -16.17
CA GLU A 318 30.16 -1.53 -15.64
C GLU A 318 28.70 -1.36 -15.21
N THR A 319 27.74 -1.82 -16.02
CA THR A 319 26.31 -1.83 -15.65
C THR A 319 26.09 -2.70 -14.41
N ALA A 320 26.67 -3.90 -14.36
CA ALA A 320 26.54 -4.79 -13.21
C ALA A 320 27.10 -4.17 -11.92
N ASP A 321 28.30 -3.58 -11.98
CA ASP A 321 28.93 -2.90 -10.82
C ASP A 321 28.14 -1.65 -10.40
N LEU A 322 27.59 -0.90 -11.37
CA LEU A 322 26.72 0.24 -11.11
C LEU A 322 25.45 -0.21 -10.38
N LEU A 323 24.75 -1.21 -10.92
CA LEU A 323 23.52 -1.73 -10.34
C LEU A 323 23.76 -2.25 -8.92
N ALA A 324 24.80 -3.04 -8.69
CA ALA A 324 25.15 -3.51 -7.34
C ALA A 324 25.50 -2.38 -6.36
N SER A 325 25.82 -1.16 -6.86
CA SER A 325 26.18 -0.02 -6.01
C SER A 325 25.03 0.91 -5.66
N VAL A 326 23.97 0.94 -6.47
CA VAL A 326 22.84 1.87 -6.29
C VAL A 326 21.46 1.22 -6.40
N GLY A 327 21.39 -0.04 -6.79
CA GLY A 327 20.16 -0.82 -6.80
C GLY A 327 19.80 -1.25 -5.39
N GLU A 328 18.51 -1.17 -5.05
CA GLU A 328 17.98 -1.67 -3.79
C GLU A 328 17.13 -2.92 -4.04
N TYR A 329 16.03 -2.81 -4.81
CA TYR A 329 15.18 -3.95 -5.16
C TYR A 329 15.12 -4.22 -6.67
N ALA A 330 15.28 -5.50 -7.05
CA ALA A 330 14.66 -5.99 -8.28
C ALA A 330 13.16 -6.09 -8.03
N TRP A 331 12.33 -5.55 -8.92
CA TRP A 331 10.91 -5.30 -8.64
C TRP A 331 9.98 -5.83 -9.74
N GLU A 332 8.80 -6.31 -9.33
CA GLU A 332 7.70 -6.78 -10.18
C GLU A 332 6.35 -6.30 -9.62
N ASP A 333 5.50 -5.73 -10.48
CA ASP A 333 4.20 -5.15 -10.11
C ASP A 333 3.11 -6.25 -9.92
N SER A 334 1.83 -5.86 -9.85
CA SER A 334 0.70 -6.79 -9.80
C SER A 334 0.61 -7.74 -11.01
N MET A 335 -0.01 -8.91 -10.81
CA MET A 335 -0.07 -9.97 -11.82
C MET A 335 -1.16 -9.72 -12.87
N GLU A 336 -0.85 -8.94 -13.89
CA GLU A 336 -1.81 -8.48 -14.91
C GLU A 336 -1.80 -9.29 -16.22
N PHE A 337 -2.07 -10.59 -16.14
CA PHE A 337 -2.09 -11.48 -17.31
C PHE A 337 -3.32 -12.39 -17.35
N LEU A 338 -3.61 -12.98 -18.51
CA LEU A 338 -4.82 -13.75 -18.76
C LEU A 338 -4.50 -15.22 -19.07
N ALA A 339 -5.40 -16.10 -18.65
CA ALA A 339 -5.39 -17.52 -18.98
C ALA A 339 -6.83 -18.05 -19.04
N ALA A 340 -7.04 -19.17 -19.74
CA ALA A 340 -8.30 -19.93 -19.62
C ALA A 340 -8.39 -20.62 -18.26
N LEU A 341 -7.27 -21.19 -17.84
CA LEU A 341 -6.98 -21.65 -16.49
C LEU A 341 -5.47 -21.48 -16.30
N TYR A 342 -5.05 -20.79 -15.25
CA TYR A 342 -3.63 -20.65 -14.92
C TYR A 342 -2.99 -22.03 -14.76
N TRP A 343 -1.80 -22.24 -15.34
CA TRP A 343 -1.27 -23.59 -15.48
C TRP A 343 0.26 -23.59 -15.60
N THR A 344 0.86 -24.77 -15.40
CA THR A 344 2.28 -25.04 -15.68
C THR A 344 2.43 -26.46 -16.26
N PRO A 345 3.43 -26.74 -17.13
CA PRO A 345 3.46 -28.00 -17.89
C PRO A 345 3.44 -29.31 -17.09
N ASP A 346 3.98 -29.33 -15.87
CA ASP A 346 4.06 -30.52 -15.01
C ASP A 346 2.98 -30.54 -13.91
N PHE A 347 1.97 -29.66 -13.98
CA PHE A 347 0.96 -29.46 -12.94
C PHE A 347 0.25 -30.75 -12.51
N LEU A 348 -0.19 -31.61 -13.45
CA LEU A 348 -0.91 -32.85 -13.09
C LEU A 348 -0.05 -33.81 -12.27
N ALA A 349 1.26 -33.90 -12.59
CA ALA A 349 2.19 -34.74 -11.85
C ALA A 349 2.43 -34.20 -10.44
N ARG A 350 2.60 -32.87 -10.32
CA ARG A 350 2.70 -32.18 -9.02
C ARG A 350 1.46 -32.39 -8.17
N PHE A 351 0.29 -32.26 -8.80
CA PHE A 351 -0.99 -32.44 -8.13
C PHE A 351 -1.14 -33.87 -7.59
N GLU A 352 -0.92 -34.90 -8.42
CA GLU A 352 -1.06 -36.29 -7.99
C GLU A 352 -0.06 -36.63 -6.87
N GLN A 353 1.17 -36.09 -6.95
CA GLN A 353 2.17 -36.23 -5.90
C GLN A 353 1.75 -35.59 -4.58
N LYS A 354 1.20 -34.36 -4.61
CA LYS A 354 0.85 -33.58 -3.40
C LYS A 354 -0.48 -34.03 -2.79
N MET A 355 -1.47 -34.34 -3.63
CA MET A 355 -2.85 -34.63 -3.21
C MET A 355 -3.16 -36.11 -3.10
N GLY A 356 -2.38 -36.98 -3.74
CA GLY A 356 -2.54 -38.44 -3.69
C GLY A 356 -3.65 -38.99 -4.58
N TYR A 357 -4.20 -38.19 -5.50
CA TYR A 357 -5.17 -38.62 -6.50
C TYR A 357 -5.04 -37.81 -7.80
N SER A 358 -5.58 -38.33 -8.90
CA SER A 358 -5.56 -37.64 -10.19
C SER A 358 -6.61 -36.53 -10.28
N LEU A 359 -6.19 -35.34 -10.70
CA LEU A 359 -7.07 -34.19 -10.93
C LEU A 359 -7.91 -34.32 -12.22
N ILE A 360 -7.56 -35.22 -13.14
CA ILE A 360 -8.12 -35.25 -14.51
C ILE A 360 -9.65 -35.23 -14.51
N LYS A 361 -10.29 -36.08 -13.69
CA LYS A 361 -11.75 -36.18 -13.63
C LYS A 361 -12.45 -34.96 -13.02
N TYR A 362 -11.70 -34.03 -12.44
CA TYR A 362 -12.21 -32.83 -11.76
C TYR A 362 -11.84 -31.52 -12.47
N LEU A 363 -11.09 -31.58 -13.59
CA LEU A 363 -10.76 -30.40 -14.42
C LEU A 363 -11.98 -29.52 -14.78
N PRO A 364 -13.20 -30.04 -15.02
CA PRO A 364 -14.37 -29.20 -15.29
C PRO A 364 -14.73 -28.24 -14.14
N LEU A 365 -14.39 -28.59 -12.90
CA LEU A 365 -14.67 -27.78 -11.72
C LEU A 365 -13.74 -26.56 -11.58
N LEU A 366 -12.62 -26.53 -12.33
CA LEU A 366 -11.59 -25.50 -12.19
C LEU A 366 -11.85 -24.26 -13.03
N TYR A 367 -12.73 -24.32 -14.03
CA TYR A 367 -13.16 -23.17 -14.83
C TYR A 367 -14.19 -22.30 -14.10
N ASP A 368 -14.09 -22.29 -12.77
CA ASP A 368 -14.76 -21.37 -11.90
C ASP A 368 -14.24 -19.95 -12.19
N PRO A 369 -15.11 -18.93 -12.33
CA PRO A 369 -14.68 -17.57 -12.61
C PRO A 369 -13.64 -17.04 -11.63
N SER A 370 -13.69 -17.45 -10.36
CA SER A 370 -12.71 -17.05 -9.32
C SER A 370 -11.28 -17.58 -9.56
N ASN A 371 -11.05 -18.42 -10.58
CA ASN A 371 -9.73 -18.81 -11.05
C ASN A 371 -9.21 -17.98 -12.23
N SER A 372 -9.96 -16.97 -12.67
CA SER A 372 -9.64 -16.09 -13.79
C SER A 372 -9.56 -14.64 -13.33
N TRP A 373 -8.80 -13.83 -14.07
CA TRP A 373 -8.69 -12.39 -13.84
C TRP A 373 -10.07 -11.70 -13.79
N HIS A 374 -10.31 -10.88 -12.76
CA HIS A 374 -11.58 -10.19 -12.48
C HIS A 374 -12.84 -11.06 -12.58
N SER A 375 -12.75 -12.34 -12.21
CA SER A 375 -13.88 -13.28 -12.33
C SER A 375 -14.44 -13.38 -13.76
N THR A 376 -13.58 -13.20 -14.78
CA THR A 376 -13.97 -13.32 -16.19
C THR A 376 -14.29 -14.77 -16.51
N THR A 377 -15.46 -15.02 -17.11
CA THR A 377 -15.90 -16.37 -17.47
C THR A 377 -15.04 -16.96 -18.59
N ALA A 378 -14.13 -17.87 -18.23
CA ALA A 378 -13.26 -18.57 -19.18
C ALA A 378 -13.92 -19.75 -19.93
N TYR A 379 -15.12 -20.15 -19.51
CA TYR A 379 -15.87 -21.23 -20.15
C TYR A 379 -17.39 -21.00 -20.07
N PRO A 380 -18.18 -21.29 -21.11
CA PRO A 380 -19.57 -20.86 -21.19
C PRO A 380 -20.52 -21.66 -20.29
N GLU A 381 -20.06 -22.80 -19.75
CA GLU A 381 -20.81 -23.68 -18.86
C GLU A 381 -20.02 -23.87 -17.56
N LEU A 382 -20.72 -23.85 -16.42
CA LEU A 382 -20.14 -24.25 -15.14
C LEU A 382 -20.60 -25.67 -14.80
N TYR A 383 -19.72 -26.45 -14.18
CA TYR A 383 -20.01 -27.84 -13.80
C TYR A 383 -20.00 -28.00 -12.29
N ARG A 384 -20.89 -28.85 -11.77
CA ARG A 384 -20.98 -29.11 -10.34
C ARG A 384 -21.21 -30.59 -10.05
N TYR A 385 -20.29 -31.18 -9.30
CA TYR A 385 -20.27 -32.56 -8.80
C TYR A 385 -19.08 -32.73 -7.83
N GLY A 386 -19.04 -33.85 -7.11
CA GLY A 386 -18.02 -34.10 -6.11
C GLY A 386 -18.26 -33.35 -4.80
N GLU A 387 -17.21 -33.25 -4.00
CA GLU A 387 -17.25 -32.68 -2.66
C GLU A 387 -17.12 -31.15 -2.68
N TYR A 388 -17.89 -30.49 -1.81
CA TYR A 388 -17.91 -29.04 -1.63
C TYR A 388 -17.76 -28.69 -0.15
N THR A 389 -17.17 -27.52 0.09
CA THR A 389 -17.15 -26.87 1.38
C THR A 389 -18.53 -26.33 1.78
N LEU A 390 -18.70 -25.96 3.06
CA LEU A 390 -19.93 -25.35 3.57
C LEU A 390 -20.26 -24.01 2.92
N ASP A 391 -19.21 -23.29 2.56
CA ASP A 391 -19.15 -22.06 1.78
C ASP A 391 -19.22 -22.32 0.25
N ASN A 392 -19.62 -23.53 -0.12
CA ASN A 392 -19.95 -23.94 -1.48
C ASN A 392 -18.80 -23.87 -2.50
N GLN A 393 -17.55 -23.97 -2.04
CA GLN A 393 -16.38 -24.10 -2.89
C GLN A 393 -16.04 -25.57 -3.15
N SER A 394 -15.65 -25.94 -4.36
CA SER A 394 -15.19 -27.30 -4.62
C SER A 394 -13.88 -27.57 -3.86
N VAL A 395 -13.80 -28.70 -3.15
CA VAL A 395 -12.55 -29.12 -2.49
C VAL A 395 -11.41 -29.33 -3.49
N HIS A 396 -11.75 -29.67 -4.74
CA HIS A 396 -10.78 -29.84 -5.81
C HIS A 396 -10.22 -28.50 -6.30
N ASN A 397 -11.01 -27.43 -6.21
CA ASN A 397 -10.54 -26.07 -6.51
C ASN A 397 -9.55 -25.59 -5.43
N LEU A 398 -9.86 -25.82 -4.15
CA LEU A 398 -8.91 -25.57 -3.05
C LEU A 398 -7.58 -26.32 -3.24
N ASN A 399 -7.65 -27.61 -3.57
CA ASN A 399 -6.46 -28.42 -3.83
C ASN A 399 -5.68 -27.92 -5.06
N TYR A 400 -6.37 -27.49 -6.12
CA TYR A 400 -5.74 -26.89 -7.30
C TYR A 400 -4.94 -25.63 -6.92
N ARG A 401 -5.55 -24.70 -6.17
CA ARG A 401 -4.88 -23.47 -5.72
C ARG A 401 -3.66 -23.75 -4.85
N ALA A 402 -3.73 -24.75 -3.97
CA ALA A 402 -2.60 -25.16 -3.14
C ALA A 402 -1.41 -25.74 -3.94
N VAL A 403 -1.65 -26.33 -5.13
CA VAL A 403 -0.58 -26.81 -6.02
C VAL A 403 -0.05 -25.66 -6.88
N LEU A 404 -0.94 -24.80 -7.37
CA LEU A 404 -0.58 -23.59 -8.12
C LEU A 404 0.30 -22.66 -7.29
N GLY A 405 -0.07 -22.42 -6.02
CA GLY A 405 0.69 -21.62 -5.07
C GLY A 405 2.10 -22.15 -4.81
N SER A 406 2.30 -23.48 -4.80
CA SER A 406 3.66 -24.05 -4.70
C SER A 406 4.53 -23.73 -5.91
N GLY A 407 3.95 -23.66 -7.11
CA GLY A 407 4.64 -23.20 -8.31
C GLY A 407 5.01 -21.72 -8.23
N TYR A 408 4.09 -20.88 -7.75
CA TYR A 408 4.34 -19.45 -7.53
C TYR A 408 5.42 -19.20 -6.45
N GLN A 409 5.47 -20.03 -5.41
CA GLN A 409 6.54 -19.97 -4.42
C GLN A 409 7.92 -20.29 -5.03
N GLU A 410 8.00 -21.24 -5.96
CA GLU A 410 9.24 -21.53 -6.69
C GLU A 410 9.67 -20.35 -7.58
N TYR A 411 8.72 -19.68 -8.22
CA TYR A 411 8.93 -18.48 -9.02
C TYR A 411 9.53 -17.33 -8.18
N ILE A 412 8.87 -16.97 -7.06
CA ILE A 412 9.37 -15.94 -6.12
C ILE A 412 10.75 -16.31 -5.56
N ALA A 413 10.93 -17.55 -5.10
CA ALA A 413 12.19 -17.98 -4.51
C ALA A 413 13.36 -17.90 -5.50
N HIS A 414 13.11 -18.04 -6.80
CA HIS A 414 14.15 -17.85 -7.81
C HIS A 414 14.61 -16.39 -7.89
N PHE A 415 13.68 -15.42 -7.92
CA PHE A 415 14.03 -14.00 -7.94
C PHE A 415 14.72 -13.52 -6.67
N GLU A 416 14.27 -14.00 -5.50
CA GLU A 416 14.97 -13.75 -4.23
C GLU A 416 16.43 -14.20 -4.30
N ASN A 417 16.67 -15.46 -4.70
CA ASN A 417 18.02 -16.01 -4.79
C ASN A 417 18.87 -15.29 -5.84
N TRP A 418 18.30 -14.95 -7.00
CA TRP A 418 19.01 -14.23 -8.05
C TRP A 418 19.37 -12.81 -7.59
N SER A 419 18.43 -12.07 -7.01
CA SER A 419 18.65 -10.69 -6.53
C SER A 419 19.70 -10.64 -5.43
N HIS A 420 19.63 -11.54 -4.44
CA HIS A 420 20.64 -11.65 -3.38
C HIS A 420 22.03 -11.96 -3.96
N SER A 421 22.11 -12.78 -5.02
CA SER A 421 23.38 -13.08 -5.69
C SER A 421 24.02 -11.86 -6.36
N LYS A 422 23.23 -10.82 -6.66
CA LYS A 422 23.67 -9.51 -7.19
C LYS A 422 23.87 -8.46 -6.11
N GLY A 423 23.61 -8.78 -4.84
CA GLY A 423 23.68 -7.84 -3.71
C GLY A 423 22.46 -6.91 -3.58
N LEU A 424 21.33 -7.31 -4.17
CA LEU A 424 20.05 -6.60 -4.16
C LEU A 424 19.03 -7.36 -3.32
N GLY A 425 17.94 -6.72 -2.91
CA GLY A 425 16.73 -7.42 -2.46
C GLY A 425 15.75 -7.70 -3.60
N TYR A 426 14.68 -8.44 -3.33
CA TYR A 426 13.54 -8.56 -4.24
C TYR A 426 12.26 -8.04 -3.59
N SER A 427 11.48 -7.32 -4.39
CA SER A 427 10.21 -6.72 -4.01
C SER A 427 9.18 -7.07 -5.09
N ASN A 428 7.97 -7.40 -4.68
CA ASN A 428 6.87 -7.52 -5.62
C ASN A 428 5.54 -7.19 -4.94
N GLN A 429 4.46 -7.19 -5.73
CA GLN A 429 3.09 -7.26 -5.23
C GLN A 429 2.62 -8.72 -5.12
N PRO A 430 2.84 -9.40 -3.96
CA PRO A 430 2.81 -10.86 -3.86
C PRO A 430 1.41 -11.43 -4.05
N ALA A 431 1.28 -12.38 -4.98
CA ALA A 431 0.04 -13.10 -5.32
C ALA A 431 -1.14 -12.20 -5.70
N TYR A 432 -0.87 -10.94 -6.01
CA TYR A 432 -1.91 -9.98 -6.27
C TYR A 432 -2.58 -10.28 -7.60
N ASN A 433 -3.92 -10.21 -7.65
CA ASN A 433 -4.76 -10.60 -8.79
C ASN A 433 -4.66 -12.08 -9.25
N LEU A 434 -4.00 -12.95 -8.49
CA LEU A 434 -3.98 -14.39 -8.72
C LEU A 434 -5.06 -15.10 -7.88
N PRO A 435 -5.47 -16.33 -8.26
CA PRO A 435 -6.41 -17.10 -7.46
C PRO A 435 -5.73 -17.80 -6.27
N LEU A 436 -4.89 -17.05 -5.55
CA LEU A 436 -4.03 -17.52 -4.48
C LEU A 436 -4.35 -16.79 -3.17
N GLU A 437 -3.78 -17.30 -2.09
CA GLU A 437 -3.86 -16.70 -0.75
C GLU A 437 -2.72 -15.69 -0.61
N MET A 438 -3.03 -14.39 -0.51
CA MET A 438 -2.00 -13.35 -0.52
C MET A 438 -1.05 -13.42 0.70
N LEU A 439 -1.60 -13.72 1.89
CA LEU A 439 -0.87 -13.69 3.15
C LEU A 439 0.24 -14.76 3.19
N GLU A 440 0.08 -15.87 2.48
CA GLU A 440 1.07 -16.95 2.31
C GLU A 440 2.36 -16.40 1.70
N PHE A 441 2.26 -15.51 0.71
CA PHE A 441 3.39 -15.07 -0.10
C PHE A 441 4.00 -13.75 0.37
N THR A 442 3.29 -12.94 1.16
CA THR A 442 3.85 -11.68 1.71
C THR A 442 5.19 -11.87 2.45
N PRO A 443 5.41 -12.92 3.25
CA PRO A 443 6.70 -13.18 3.88
C PRO A 443 7.84 -13.57 2.92
N SER A 444 7.51 -13.97 1.69
CA SER A 444 8.44 -14.59 0.74
C SER A 444 9.37 -13.59 0.03
N VAL A 445 9.15 -12.28 0.20
CA VAL A 445 9.96 -11.23 -0.42
C VAL A 445 10.59 -10.28 0.59
N ASP A 446 11.70 -9.61 0.24
CA ASP A 446 12.42 -8.70 1.14
C ASP A 446 11.63 -7.45 1.54
N ALA A 447 10.96 -6.86 0.56
CA ALA A 447 10.09 -5.70 0.73
C ALA A 447 8.76 -5.95 0.01
N PRO A 448 7.76 -6.59 0.66
CA PRO A 448 6.47 -6.80 0.02
C PRO A 448 5.77 -5.47 -0.23
N GLU A 449 5.19 -5.30 -1.41
CA GLU A 449 4.48 -4.09 -1.82
C GLU A 449 2.97 -4.32 -1.98
N CYS A 450 2.17 -3.40 -1.45
CA CYS A 450 0.73 -3.29 -1.74
C CYS A 450 0.45 -2.00 -2.52
N GLU A 451 -0.80 -1.53 -2.55
CA GLU A 451 -1.13 -0.27 -3.22
C GLU A 451 -2.34 0.45 -2.59
N SER A 452 -2.48 1.76 -2.81
CA SER A 452 -3.63 2.53 -2.31
C SER A 452 -4.89 2.34 -3.14
N LEU A 453 -4.78 2.16 -4.46
CA LEU A 453 -5.92 2.11 -5.36
C LEU A 453 -6.64 0.76 -5.27
N GLY A 454 -5.95 -0.34 -5.51
CA GLY A 454 -6.56 -1.66 -5.46
C GLY A 454 -6.94 -2.13 -4.05
N PHE A 455 -6.31 -1.59 -2.99
CA PHE A 455 -6.76 -1.77 -1.60
C PHE A 455 -7.80 -0.72 -1.17
N LYS A 456 -8.15 0.24 -2.06
CA LYS A 456 -9.06 1.40 -1.82
C LYS A 456 -8.92 2.02 -0.44
N ASP A 457 -7.67 2.24 -0.04
CA ASP A 457 -7.30 2.75 1.29
C ASP A 457 -7.86 1.96 2.47
N SER A 458 -8.15 0.66 2.30
CA SER A 458 -8.80 -0.11 3.34
C SER A 458 -7.84 -0.59 4.42
N LEU A 459 -8.13 -0.19 5.66
CA LEU A 459 -7.31 -0.50 6.82
C LEU A 459 -7.19 -2.01 7.06
N THR A 460 -8.27 -2.76 6.86
CA THR A 460 -8.25 -4.20 7.09
C THR A 460 -7.44 -4.91 6.01
N SER A 461 -7.57 -4.55 4.73
CA SER A 461 -6.71 -5.08 3.66
C SER A 461 -5.23 -4.79 3.95
N TYR A 462 -4.88 -3.58 4.40
CA TYR A 462 -3.51 -3.28 4.83
C TYR A 462 -3.07 -4.11 6.03
N ARG A 463 -3.92 -4.36 7.04
CA ARG A 463 -3.62 -5.24 8.19
C ARG A 463 -3.48 -6.71 7.79
N GLN A 464 -4.22 -7.15 6.78
CA GLN A 464 -4.07 -8.48 6.19
C GLN A 464 -2.72 -8.63 5.52
N PHE A 465 -2.26 -7.60 4.81
CA PHE A 465 -0.94 -7.58 4.19
C PHE A 465 0.20 -7.42 5.20
N SER A 466 0.07 -6.48 6.15
CA SER A 466 1.15 -6.17 7.09
C SER A 466 1.34 -7.24 8.17
N GLY A 467 0.31 -8.01 8.51
CA GLY A 467 0.40 -9.06 9.54
C GLY A 467 1.47 -10.13 9.29
N PRO A 468 1.44 -10.82 8.13
CA PRO A 468 2.49 -11.77 7.75
C PRO A 468 3.87 -11.11 7.65
N ALA A 469 3.95 -9.86 7.20
CA ALA A 469 5.20 -9.10 7.12
C ALA A 469 5.77 -8.78 8.52
N HIS A 470 4.92 -8.34 9.45
CA HIS A 470 5.28 -8.11 10.85
C HIS A 470 5.78 -9.39 11.53
N LEU A 471 5.08 -10.52 11.33
CA LEU A 471 5.46 -11.82 11.90
C LEU A 471 6.80 -12.33 11.36
N SER A 472 7.03 -12.19 10.05
CA SER A 472 8.28 -12.60 9.41
C SER A 472 9.45 -11.63 9.67
N GLY A 473 9.16 -10.46 10.23
CA GLY A 473 10.16 -9.48 10.65
C GLY A 473 10.59 -8.52 9.55
N ARG A 474 9.79 -8.36 8.49
CA ARG A 474 10.00 -7.37 7.43
C ARG A 474 9.85 -5.97 8.01
N ASN A 475 10.86 -5.13 7.82
CA ASN A 475 10.85 -3.76 8.30
C ASN A 475 10.32 -2.79 7.25
N VAL A 476 10.50 -3.13 5.98
CA VAL A 476 9.96 -2.41 4.82
C VAL A 476 8.72 -3.14 4.36
N ILE A 477 7.58 -2.47 4.44
CA ILE A 477 6.29 -2.87 3.88
C ILE A 477 5.92 -1.72 2.96
N SER A 478 6.05 -1.94 1.65
CA SER A 478 5.91 -0.90 0.64
C SER A 478 4.45 -0.72 0.23
N SER A 479 4.12 0.45 -0.30
CA SER A 479 2.85 0.73 -0.96
C SER A 479 3.06 1.65 -2.14
N GLU A 480 2.59 1.24 -3.31
CA GLU A 480 2.30 2.15 -4.40
C GLU A 480 1.18 3.09 -3.97
N MET A 481 1.50 4.37 -3.79
CA MET A 481 0.60 5.32 -3.16
C MET A 481 0.29 6.51 -4.08
N GLY A 482 -1.00 6.85 -4.19
CA GLY A 482 -1.47 8.07 -4.86
C GLY A 482 -1.99 7.87 -6.28
N ALA A 483 -2.10 6.62 -6.75
CA ALA A 483 -2.89 6.28 -7.91
C ALA A 483 -4.37 6.53 -7.60
N VAL A 484 -4.98 7.53 -8.23
CA VAL A 484 -6.43 7.80 -8.11
C VAL A 484 -7.02 7.82 -9.50
N SER A 485 -8.01 6.96 -9.73
CA SER A 485 -8.72 6.87 -11.00
C SER A 485 -9.55 8.13 -11.26
N GLY A 486 -9.50 8.63 -12.49
CA GLY A 486 -10.21 9.80 -12.97
C GLY A 486 -9.29 10.78 -13.68
N SER A 487 -9.70 12.05 -13.78
CA SER A 487 -8.88 13.07 -14.42
C SER A 487 -7.53 13.26 -13.70
N ALA A 488 -6.42 13.01 -14.39
CA ALA A 488 -5.08 13.33 -13.91
C ALA A 488 -4.92 14.83 -13.58
N TYR A 489 -3.84 15.20 -12.90
CA TYR A 489 -3.55 16.59 -12.48
C TYR A 489 -4.47 17.15 -11.39
N GLY A 490 -5.32 16.32 -10.80
CA GLY A 490 -6.34 16.68 -9.80
C GLY A 490 -6.04 16.32 -8.36
N LEU A 491 -4.95 15.61 -8.05
CA LEU A 491 -4.70 15.11 -6.70
C LEU A 491 -4.12 16.21 -5.79
N SER A 492 -4.86 16.59 -4.76
CA SER A 492 -4.40 17.56 -3.77
C SER A 492 -3.47 16.92 -2.73
N ILE A 493 -2.58 17.70 -2.11
CA ILE A 493 -1.72 17.21 -1.02
C ILE A 493 -2.52 16.66 0.18
N PRO A 494 -3.63 17.26 0.64
CA PRO A 494 -4.46 16.66 1.68
C PRO A 494 -4.97 15.27 1.32
N GLN A 495 -5.36 15.02 0.06
CA GLN A 495 -5.76 13.70 -0.42
C GLN A 495 -4.56 12.73 -0.50
N LEU A 496 -3.41 13.18 -1.01
CA LEU A 496 -2.19 12.37 -1.00
C LEU A 496 -1.82 11.92 0.41
N LEU A 497 -1.89 12.83 1.38
CA LEU A 497 -1.61 12.54 2.79
C LEU A 497 -2.68 11.64 3.42
N PHE A 498 -3.93 11.68 2.97
CA PHE A 498 -4.97 10.73 3.40
C PHE A 498 -4.58 9.28 3.04
N HIS A 499 -4.15 9.03 1.80
CA HIS A 499 -3.66 7.71 1.37
C HIS A 499 -2.48 7.24 2.25
N ALA A 500 -1.51 8.13 2.48
CA ALA A 500 -0.37 7.84 3.35
C ALA A 500 -0.80 7.48 4.77
N LYS A 501 -1.69 8.26 5.39
CA LYS A 501 -2.16 8.03 6.77
C LYS A 501 -2.89 6.70 6.90
N ARG A 502 -3.74 6.33 5.94
CA ARG A 502 -4.47 5.05 5.95
C ARG A 502 -3.51 3.87 5.81
N GLY A 503 -2.55 3.94 4.89
CA GLY A 503 -1.50 2.93 4.75
C GLY A 503 -0.67 2.77 6.04
N LEU A 504 -0.17 3.88 6.60
CA LEU A 504 0.62 3.89 7.84
C LEU A 504 -0.17 3.29 9.01
N ALA A 505 -1.46 3.64 9.15
CA ALA A 505 -2.34 3.06 10.17
C ALA A 505 -2.51 1.54 10.02
N GLY A 506 -2.45 1.04 8.79
CA GLY A 506 -2.57 -0.36 8.44
C GLY A 506 -1.26 -1.15 8.53
N GLY A 507 -0.13 -0.49 8.77
CA GLY A 507 1.19 -1.12 8.94
C GLY A 507 2.16 -0.94 7.77
N VAL A 508 1.80 -0.18 6.73
CA VAL A 508 2.75 0.24 5.68
C VAL A 508 3.88 1.07 6.32
N THR A 509 5.12 0.85 5.89
CA THR A 509 6.30 1.55 6.44
C THR A 509 7.13 2.28 5.39
N GLN A 510 6.86 2.06 4.10
CA GLN A 510 7.46 2.80 2.98
C GLN A 510 6.41 3.05 1.90
N ASN A 511 6.42 4.24 1.31
CA ASN A 511 5.55 4.61 0.21
C ASN A 511 6.41 4.88 -1.04
N VAL A 512 5.93 4.37 -2.18
CA VAL A 512 6.41 4.70 -3.52
C VAL A 512 5.31 5.52 -4.18
N LEU A 513 5.57 6.81 -4.45
CA LEU A 513 4.56 7.70 -5.01
C LEU A 513 4.32 7.37 -6.49
N HIS A 514 3.05 7.19 -6.85
CA HIS A 514 2.57 7.03 -8.22
C HIS A 514 2.32 8.41 -8.85
N GLY A 515 3.10 8.91 -9.79
CA GLY A 515 4.49 8.63 -10.16
C GLY A 515 5.06 9.85 -10.89
N SER A 516 6.33 9.84 -11.25
CA SER A 516 7.03 10.91 -11.96
C SER A 516 7.36 10.47 -13.38
N PRO A 517 6.62 10.91 -14.40
CA PRO A 517 6.96 10.58 -15.79
C PRO A 517 8.15 11.39 -16.29
N TYR A 518 8.79 10.92 -17.37
CA TYR A 518 9.79 11.68 -18.13
C TYR A 518 9.30 13.10 -18.47
N SER A 519 10.08 14.12 -18.12
CA SER A 519 9.66 15.53 -18.25
C SER A 519 10.06 16.22 -19.56
N GLY A 520 10.76 15.53 -20.46
CA GLY A 520 11.31 16.15 -21.68
C GLY A 520 10.42 16.03 -22.91
N ASN A 521 10.96 16.49 -24.04
CA ASN A 521 10.30 16.36 -25.34
C ASN A 521 10.17 14.89 -25.74
N TYR A 522 8.97 14.49 -26.18
CA TYR A 522 8.68 13.14 -26.68
C TYR A 522 7.75 13.21 -27.90
N PRO A 523 7.90 12.32 -28.91
CA PRO A 523 7.10 12.39 -30.14
C PRO A 523 5.59 12.42 -29.91
N ASN A 524 4.93 13.36 -30.58
CA ASN A 524 3.49 13.60 -30.50
C ASN A 524 2.97 13.87 -29.08
N THR A 525 3.80 14.32 -28.16
CA THR A 525 3.41 14.69 -26.80
C THR A 525 3.60 16.18 -26.61
N THR A 526 2.68 16.83 -25.89
CA THR A 526 2.75 18.25 -25.57
C THR A 526 2.80 18.48 -24.07
N TRP A 527 3.05 19.74 -23.66
CA TRP A 527 2.98 20.17 -22.28
C TRP A 527 1.65 19.72 -21.62
N PRO A 528 1.64 19.23 -20.36
CA PRO A 528 2.74 19.22 -19.38
C PRO A 528 3.82 18.14 -19.56
N GLY A 529 3.72 17.27 -20.56
CA GLY A 529 4.71 16.22 -20.82
C GLY A 529 4.09 14.84 -20.99
N TYR A 530 4.94 13.80 -20.96
CA TYR A 530 4.47 12.42 -20.97
C TYR A 530 3.56 12.19 -19.76
N THR A 531 2.31 11.82 -20.01
CA THR A 531 1.31 11.60 -18.95
C THR A 531 1.00 10.12 -18.90
N ALA A 532 1.56 9.39 -17.95
CA ALA A 532 1.32 7.94 -17.83
C ALA A 532 -0.18 7.62 -17.72
N PHE A 533 -0.57 6.45 -18.22
CA PHE A 533 -1.97 5.96 -18.25
C PHE A 533 -2.98 6.87 -18.96
N GLY A 534 -2.51 7.74 -19.87
CA GLY A 534 -3.41 8.48 -20.76
C GLY A 534 -4.34 9.47 -20.05
N TYR A 535 -3.85 10.19 -19.04
CA TYR A 535 -4.62 11.16 -18.24
C TYR A 535 -5.71 10.58 -17.32
N LYS A 536 -5.75 9.26 -17.12
CA LYS A 536 -6.79 8.56 -16.34
C LYS A 536 -6.47 8.30 -14.87
N TYR A 537 -5.24 8.64 -14.45
CA TYR A 537 -4.76 8.40 -13.11
C TYR A 537 -3.87 9.54 -12.63
N SER A 538 -4.05 9.91 -11.37
CA SER A 538 -3.15 10.84 -10.67
C SER A 538 -1.89 10.12 -10.15
N GLU A 539 -0.80 10.81 -9.84
CA GLU A 539 -0.44 12.17 -10.28
C GLU A 539 0.82 12.08 -11.14
N GLN A 540 1.11 13.13 -11.92
CA GLN A 540 2.27 13.22 -12.80
C GLN A 540 3.32 14.14 -12.16
N TRP A 541 4.02 13.65 -11.13
CA TRP A 541 4.92 14.42 -10.27
C TRP A 541 6.16 14.94 -10.99
N THR A 542 6.01 16.05 -11.72
CA THR A 542 7.09 16.71 -12.45
C THR A 542 7.21 18.19 -12.03
N PRO A 543 8.34 18.86 -12.31
CA PRO A 543 8.48 20.30 -12.10
C PRO A 543 7.43 21.19 -12.79
N HIS A 544 6.62 20.65 -13.71
CA HIS A 544 5.51 21.36 -14.34
C HIS A 544 4.30 21.54 -13.41
N LEU A 545 4.17 20.72 -12.36
CA LEU A 545 3.14 20.90 -11.33
C LEU A 545 3.48 22.08 -10.42
N PRO A 546 2.53 22.99 -10.11
CA PRO A 546 2.80 24.11 -9.22
C PRO A 546 3.32 23.68 -7.86
N THR A 547 2.75 22.63 -7.26
CA THR A 547 3.20 22.07 -5.98
C THR A 547 4.65 21.58 -6.01
N PHE A 548 5.08 20.95 -7.10
CA PHE A 548 6.45 20.43 -7.26
C PHE A 548 7.40 21.57 -7.61
N GLY A 549 7.13 22.31 -8.67
CA GLY A 549 8.05 23.32 -9.24
C GLY A 549 8.29 24.51 -8.32
N SER A 550 7.34 24.84 -7.42
CA SER A 550 7.53 25.84 -6.36
C SER A 550 8.19 25.28 -5.09
N GLY A 551 8.42 23.96 -5.02
CA GLY A 551 9.05 23.28 -3.89
C GLY A 551 8.13 23.03 -2.68
N HIS A 552 6.82 23.22 -2.80
CA HIS A 552 5.85 22.93 -1.73
C HIS A 552 5.72 21.42 -1.44
N LEU A 553 5.87 20.57 -2.47
CA LEU A 553 5.79 19.11 -2.33
C LEU A 553 6.77 18.56 -1.28
N LYS A 554 7.91 19.23 -1.09
CA LYS A 554 8.92 18.86 -0.10
C LYS A 554 8.36 18.76 1.32
N ASP A 555 7.39 19.60 1.67
CA ASP A 555 6.80 19.59 3.02
C ASP A 555 6.02 18.28 3.28
N ALA A 556 5.30 17.80 2.27
CA ALA A 556 4.61 16.51 2.32
C ALA A 556 5.58 15.34 2.27
N VAL A 557 6.62 15.40 1.43
CA VAL A 557 7.64 14.34 1.33
C VAL A 557 8.45 14.21 2.62
N ASP A 558 8.82 15.31 3.27
CA ASP A 558 9.47 15.29 4.58
C ASP A 558 8.50 14.77 5.67
N TRP A 559 7.21 15.11 5.61
CA TRP A 559 6.22 14.52 6.52
C TRP A 559 6.13 13.00 6.35
N ILE A 560 6.06 12.51 5.11
CA ILE A 560 6.03 11.05 4.82
C ILE A 560 7.31 10.42 5.36
N ALA A 561 8.48 11.01 5.07
CA ALA A 561 9.77 10.48 5.51
C ALA A 561 9.88 10.35 7.04
N ARG A 562 9.39 11.34 7.78
CA ARG A 562 9.41 11.32 9.26
C ARG A 562 8.47 10.28 9.83
N ASN A 563 7.30 10.07 9.23
CA ASN A 563 6.39 9.00 9.65
C ASN A 563 6.93 7.62 9.32
N GLN A 564 7.49 7.42 8.13
CA GLN A 564 8.17 6.17 7.75
C GLN A 564 9.34 5.88 8.68
N TRP A 565 10.13 6.88 9.05
CA TRP A 565 11.17 6.73 10.06
C TRP A 565 10.59 6.21 11.37
N VAL A 566 9.53 6.83 11.91
CA VAL A 566 8.88 6.40 13.16
C VAL A 566 8.39 4.94 13.07
N LEU A 567 7.73 4.58 11.97
CA LEU A 567 7.16 3.24 11.80
C LEU A 567 8.20 2.15 11.51
N GLN A 568 9.43 2.52 11.17
CA GLN A 568 10.55 1.61 10.96
C GLN A 568 11.48 1.49 12.17
N GLN A 569 11.18 2.17 13.29
CA GLN A 569 11.96 1.99 14.53
C GLN A 569 11.57 0.70 15.23
N GLY A 570 12.56 -0.02 15.77
CA GLY A 570 12.34 -1.18 16.61
C GLY A 570 11.50 -2.28 15.94
N LYS A 571 10.52 -2.83 16.66
CA LYS A 571 9.60 -3.86 16.17
C LYS A 571 8.13 -3.45 16.38
N PRO A 572 7.20 -3.86 15.49
CA PRO A 572 5.77 -3.81 15.78
C PRO A 572 5.44 -4.38 17.15
N LYS A 573 4.47 -3.78 17.84
CA LYS A 573 3.78 -4.44 18.95
C LYS A 573 2.29 -4.44 18.66
N ILE A 574 1.75 -5.63 18.50
CA ILE A 574 0.37 -5.88 18.09
C ILE A 574 -0.32 -6.71 19.16
N ASP A 575 -1.53 -6.34 19.56
CA ASP A 575 -2.20 -6.98 20.70
C ASP A 575 -2.81 -8.33 20.34
N LEU A 576 -3.44 -8.44 19.16
CA LEU A 576 -4.20 -9.62 18.76
C LEU A 576 -3.75 -10.10 17.37
N ALA A 577 -3.70 -11.42 17.18
CA ALA A 577 -3.65 -12.03 15.86
C ALA A 577 -5.03 -12.57 15.51
N VAL A 578 -5.50 -12.35 14.28
CA VAL A 578 -6.76 -12.88 13.76
C VAL A 578 -6.46 -13.92 12.68
N TYR A 579 -6.96 -15.13 12.85
CA TYR A 579 -6.82 -16.16 11.82
C TYR A 579 -7.69 -15.81 10.61
N TYR A 580 -7.10 -15.85 9.42
CA TYR A 580 -7.78 -15.54 8.16
C TYR A 580 -7.25 -16.39 7.02
N TYR A 581 -8.15 -16.85 6.15
CA TYR A 581 -7.80 -17.60 4.95
C TYR A 581 -8.71 -17.16 3.81
N ALA A 582 -8.13 -16.74 2.69
CA ALA A 582 -8.88 -16.42 1.49
C ALA A 582 -8.06 -16.73 0.23
N ALA A 583 -8.50 -17.72 -0.54
CA ALA A 583 -7.94 -18.06 -1.84
C ALA A 583 -9.10 -18.25 -2.84
N PRO A 584 -9.33 -17.34 -3.81
CA PRO A 584 -8.56 -16.12 -4.04
C PRO A 584 -8.68 -15.17 -2.85
N TRP A 585 -7.60 -14.47 -2.56
CA TRP A 585 -7.70 -13.25 -1.79
C TRP A 585 -8.30 -12.16 -2.68
N VAL A 586 -9.29 -11.42 -2.17
CA VAL A 586 -9.90 -10.30 -2.88
C VAL A 586 -9.88 -9.08 -1.97
N PRO A 587 -9.38 -7.93 -2.44
CA PRO A 587 -9.45 -6.69 -1.70
C PRO A 587 -10.89 -6.41 -1.24
N HIS A 588 -11.08 -5.98 0.01
CA HIS A 588 -12.39 -5.56 0.56
C HIS A 588 -13.37 -6.69 0.93
N SER A 589 -12.97 -7.96 1.02
CA SER A 589 -13.79 -9.03 1.61
C SER A 589 -13.91 -8.94 3.15
N GLU A 590 -13.72 -7.74 3.71
CA GLU A 590 -13.36 -7.46 5.10
C GLU A 590 -14.51 -7.63 6.09
N ASP A 591 -15.74 -7.42 5.62
CA ASP A 591 -16.95 -7.43 6.45
C ASP A 591 -17.72 -8.75 6.39
N VAL A 592 -17.21 -9.77 5.69
CA VAL A 592 -17.92 -11.07 5.54
C VAL A 592 -18.22 -11.69 6.92
N LEU A 593 -17.38 -11.39 7.92
CA LEU A 593 -17.52 -11.90 9.29
C LEU A 593 -17.97 -10.85 10.32
N GLY A 594 -18.03 -9.56 9.94
CA GLY A 594 -18.37 -8.40 10.79
C GLY A 594 -17.21 -7.41 10.95
N SER A 595 -17.30 -6.50 11.93
CA SER A 595 -16.28 -5.46 12.21
C SER A 595 -15.72 -5.58 13.62
N LEU A 596 -14.42 -5.35 13.79
CA LEU A 596 -13.71 -5.28 15.08
C LEU A 596 -13.56 -3.84 15.61
N SER A 597 -14.38 -2.89 15.10
CA SER A 597 -14.29 -1.47 15.45
C SER A 597 -14.45 -1.16 16.94
N ASP A 598 -15.18 -1.98 17.70
CA ASP A 598 -15.28 -1.86 19.16
C ASP A 598 -13.92 -2.07 19.84
N LEU A 599 -13.04 -2.89 19.26
CA LEU A 599 -11.68 -3.10 19.75
C LEU A 599 -10.76 -1.92 19.38
N ASP A 600 -10.88 -1.40 18.14
CA ASP A 600 -10.17 -0.19 17.71
C ASP A 600 -10.50 1.01 18.62
N ALA A 601 -11.78 1.19 18.99
CA ALA A 601 -12.23 2.26 19.87
C ALA A 601 -11.63 2.21 21.29
N LEU A 602 -11.23 1.02 21.75
CA LEU A 602 -10.54 0.81 23.03
C LEU A 602 -9.01 0.89 22.90
N GLY A 603 -8.49 0.91 21.67
CA GLY A 603 -7.05 0.98 21.37
C GLY A 603 -6.35 -0.36 21.13
N TYR A 604 -7.09 -1.46 20.99
CA TYR A 604 -6.49 -2.74 20.59
C TYR A 604 -5.96 -2.66 19.16
N THR A 605 -4.75 -3.18 18.97
CA THR A 605 -4.14 -3.39 17.66
C THR A 605 -4.25 -4.85 17.23
N TYR A 606 -4.44 -5.10 15.94
CA TYR A 606 -4.53 -6.47 15.43
C TYR A 606 -4.00 -6.62 14.00
N ASP A 607 -3.43 -7.80 13.75
CA ASP A 607 -2.97 -8.28 12.45
C ASP A 607 -3.79 -9.51 12.04
N TYR A 608 -3.75 -9.87 10.76
CA TYR A 608 -4.27 -11.15 10.28
C TYR A 608 -3.13 -12.10 9.92
N LEU A 609 -3.34 -13.40 10.16
CA LEU A 609 -2.37 -14.45 9.85
C LEU A 609 -3.08 -15.64 9.19
N GLY A 610 -2.52 -16.11 8.08
CA GLY A 610 -2.93 -17.31 7.37
C GLY A 610 -2.27 -18.60 7.87
N PRO A 611 -2.72 -19.77 7.36
CA PRO A 611 -2.21 -21.08 7.78
C PRO A 611 -0.69 -21.19 7.71
N GLU A 612 -0.09 -20.82 6.58
CA GLU A 612 1.34 -20.93 6.36
C GLU A 612 2.14 -19.95 7.22
N ASN A 613 1.56 -18.80 7.58
CA ASN A 613 2.22 -17.84 8.48
C ASN A 613 2.38 -18.43 9.89
N LEU A 614 1.43 -19.23 10.35
CA LEU A 614 1.52 -19.91 11.65
C LEU A 614 2.61 -20.98 11.69
N LEU A 615 3.10 -21.43 10.53
CA LEU A 615 4.20 -22.39 10.41
C LEU A 615 5.58 -21.73 10.36
N LEU A 616 5.64 -20.39 10.28
CA LEU A 616 6.91 -19.66 10.26
C LEU A 616 7.71 -19.91 11.55
N PRO A 617 9.06 -19.96 11.47
CA PRO A 617 9.92 -20.13 12.65
C PRO A 617 9.70 -19.08 13.76
N GLN A 618 9.23 -17.90 13.40
CA GLN A 618 8.92 -16.78 14.29
C GLN A 618 7.60 -16.98 15.05
N ALA A 619 6.68 -17.81 14.54
CA ALA A 619 5.38 -18.11 15.13
C ALA A 619 5.53 -19.09 16.30
N THR A 620 6.10 -18.61 17.42
CA THR A 620 6.32 -19.40 18.63
C THR A 620 5.71 -18.73 19.85
N VAL A 621 5.24 -19.54 20.80
CA VAL A 621 4.66 -19.03 22.05
C VAL A 621 5.70 -19.06 23.16
N THR A 622 6.06 -17.87 23.67
CA THR A 622 6.95 -17.69 24.82
C THR A 622 6.29 -16.76 25.82
N ASN A 623 6.29 -17.16 27.11
CA ASN A 623 5.62 -16.40 28.18
C ASN A 623 4.16 -16.04 27.86
N ARG A 624 3.43 -16.98 27.22
CA ARG A 624 2.03 -16.81 26.77
C ARG A 624 1.82 -15.77 25.67
N LEU A 625 2.88 -15.28 25.02
CA LEU A 625 2.82 -14.38 23.88
C LEU A 625 3.23 -15.12 22.61
N LEU A 626 2.48 -14.97 21.52
CA LEU A 626 2.86 -15.45 20.20
C LEU A 626 3.82 -14.46 19.55
N ALA A 627 4.94 -14.94 19.01
CA ALA A 627 5.99 -14.15 18.39
C ALA A 627 6.55 -13.04 19.32
N ALA A 628 6.93 -13.43 20.54
CA ALA A 628 7.34 -12.52 21.62
C ALA A 628 8.46 -11.52 21.24
N ASP A 629 9.40 -11.93 20.38
CA ASP A 629 10.53 -11.11 19.93
C ASP A 629 10.17 -10.19 18.74
N GLY A 630 8.97 -10.35 18.16
CA GLY A 630 8.44 -9.55 17.07
C GLY A 630 7.15 -8.83 17.51
N PRO A 631 6.00 -9.07 16.84
CA PRO A 631 4.72 -8.43 17.17
C PRO A 631 4.21 -8.68 18.60
N ALA A 632 4.58 -9.81 19.20
CA ALA A 632 4.22 -10.20 20.56
C ALA A 632 2.70 -10.25 20.83
N TYR A 633 1.94 -10.95 19.99
CA TYR A 633 0.49 -11.07 20.15
C TYR A 633 0.10 -11.68 21.50
N GLN A 634 -0.85 -11.06 22.18
CA GLN A 634 -1.36 -11.47 23.49
C GLN A 634 -2.44 -12.55 23.39
N SER A 635 -3.09 -12.67 22.23
CA SER A 635 -4.12 -13.67 21.93
C SER A 635 -4.21 -13.96 20.44
N LEU A 636 -4.67 -15.17 20.10
CA LEU A 636 -5.12 -15.53 18.75
C LEU A 636 -6.65 -15.61 18.70
N LEU A 637 -7.27 -15.08 17.65
CA LEU A 637 -8.71 -15.12 17.42
C LEU A 637 -9.02 -16.06 16.25
N LEU A 638 -9.88 -17.04 16.49
CA LEU A 638 -10.52 -17.85 15.45
C LEU A 638 -11.94 -17.32 15.25
N TRP A 639 -12.19 -16.72 14.09
CA TRP A 639 -13.42 -15.99 13.82
C TRP A 639 -14.09 -16.52 12.57
N GLY A 640 -14.99 -17.50 12.71
CA GLY A 640 -15.86 -18.00 11.65
C GLY A 640 -15.19 -18.69 10.45
N GLN A 641 -13.86 -18.67 10.32
CA GLN A 641 -13.10 -19.30 9.24
C GLN A 641 -13.17 -20.83 9.32
N GLN A 642 -13.60 -21.48 8.24
CA GLN A 642 -13.85 -22.93 8.22
C GLN A 642 -12.68 -23.77 7.70
N VAL A 643 -11.82 -23.17 6.86
CA VAL A 643 -10.69 -23.85 6.22
C VAL A 643 -9.42 -23.62 7.03
N ILE A 644 -8.63 -24.68 7.26
CA ILE A 644 -7.28 -24.64 7.85
C ILE A 644 -6.46 -25.86 7.41
N THR A 645 -5.13 -25.74 7.28
CA THR A 645 -4.27 -26.91 7.07
C THR A 645 -4.15 -27.74 8.36
N THR A 646 -3.92 -29.05 8.23
CA THR A 646 -3.76 -29.90 9.42
C THR A 646 -2.54 -29.53 10.26
N GLU A 647 -1.51 -29.02 9.62
CA GLU A 647 -0.26 -28.55 10.20
C GLU A 647 -0.51 -27.28 11.02
N ALA A 648 -1.19 -26.28 10.45
CA ALA A 648 -1.53 -25.06 11.16
C ALA A 648 -2.46 -25.35 12.36
N ALA A 649 -3.45 -26.23 12.21
CA ALA A 649 -4.30 -26.65 13.32
C ALA A 649 -3.51 -27.29 14.48
N GLN A 650 -2.51 -28.12 14.17
CA GLN A 650 -1.63 -28.71 15.17
C GLN A 650 -0.74 -27.68 15.87
N VAL A 651 -0.26 -26.69 15.13
CA VAL A 651 0.51 -25.60 15.70
C VAL A 651 -0.35 -24.74 16.63
N ILE A 652 -1.61 -24.45 16.27
CA ILE A 652 -2.55 -23.76 17.17
C ILE A 652 -2.81 -24.58 18.44
N LEU A 653 -2.93 -25.91 18.33
CA LEU A 653 -3.01 -26.79 19.51
C LEU A 653 -1.77 -26.64 20.39
N ALA A 654 -0.57 -26.67 19.81
CA ALA A 654 0.68 -26.47 20.54
C ALA A 654 0.76 -25.07 21.19
N PHE A 655 0.25 -24.03 20.53
CA PHE A 655 0.14 -22.69 21.12
C PHE A 655 -0.77 -22.69 22.34
N SER A 656 -1.91 -23.38 22.27
CA SER A 656 -2.84 -23.52 23.39
C SER A 656 -2.20 -24.26 24.57
N GLU A 657 -1.41 -25.29 24.31
CA GLU A 657 -0.66 -26.08 25.31
C GLU A 657 0.47 -25.26 25.95
N ALA A 658 1.08 -24.35 25.19
CA ALA A 658 2.05 -23.37 25.67
C ALA A 658 1.41 -22.20 26.46
N GLY A 659 0.07 -22.16 26.56
CA GLY A 659 -0.68 -21.23 27.40
C GLY A 659 -1.07 -19.91 26.74
N LEU A 660 -0.96 -19.80 25.41
CA LEU A 660 -1.52 -18.68 24.64
C LEU A 660 -3.05 -18.69 24.76
N PRO A 661 -3.70 -17.62 25.23
CA PRO A 661 -5.15 -17.46 25.14
C PRO A 661 -5.61 -17.46 23.69
N ILE A 662 -6.63 -18.26 23.37
CA ILE A 662 -7.22 -18.31 22.04
C ILE A 662 -8.73 -18.13 22.17
N LEU A 663 -9.27 -17.14 21.48
CA LEU A 663 -10.69 -16.82 21.49
C LEU A 663 -11.34 -17.38 20.23
N VAL A 664 -12.46 -18.10 20.39
CA VAL A 664 -13.25 -18.64 19.29
C VAL A 664 -14.56 -17.86 19.22
N VAL A 665 -14.71 -17.01 18.22
CA VAL A 665 -15.84 -16.09 18.06
C VAL A 665 -16.93 -16.75 17.22
N GLY A 666 -18.13 -16.87 17.79
CA GLY A 666 -19.27 -17.60 17.20
C GLY A 666 -19.58 -18.94 17.87
N GLY A 667 -18.88 -19.30 18.96
CA GLY A 667 -19.07 -20.56 19.69
C GLY A 667 -18.28 -21.74 19.12
N ASP A 668 -18.61 -22.96 19.55
CA ASP A 668 -17.89 -24.19 19.18
C ASP A 668 -17.92 -24.48 17.67
N ALA A 669 -19.05 -24.21 17.02
CA ALA A 669 -19.25 -24.36 15.59
C ALA A 669 -18.35 -23.43 14.73
N ALA A 670 -17.73 -22.41 15.34
CA ALA A 670 -16.81 -21.52 14.64
C ALA A 670 -15.37 -22.06 14.56
N LEU A 671 -15.08 -23.23 15.16
CA LEU A 671 -13.82 -23.93 14.93
C LEU A 671 -13.74 -24.43 13.48
N PRO A 672 -12.57 -24.32 12.80
CA PRO A 672 -12.41 -24.82 11.45
C PRO A 672 -12.70 -26.32 11.34
N ASN A 673 -13.36 -26.75 10.27
CA ASN A 673 -13.72 -28.16 10.05
C ASN A 673 -13.35 -28.69 8.66
N GLN A 674 -12.67 -27.87 7.84
CA GLN A 674 -12.22 -28.21 6.50
C GLN A 674 -10.70 -28.05 6.38
N THR A 675 -10.11 -28.82 5.47
CA THR A 675 -8.66 -28.80 5.21
C THR A 675 -8.33 -29.19 3.78
N TYR A 676 -7.14 -28.78 3.33
CA TYR A 676 -6.52 -29.23 2.10
C TYR A 676 -5.12 -29.81 2.43
N PRO A 677 -4.78 -31.02 1.95
CA PRO A 677 -5.59 -31.95 1.16
C PRO A 677 -6.79 -32.52 1.94
N SER A 678 -7.97 -32.59 1.31
CA SER A 678 -9.23 -33.03 1.94
C SER A 678 -9.39 -34.56 2.03
N THR A 679 -8.31 -35.32 2.24
CA THR A 679 -8.39 -36.79 2.34
C THR A 679 -9.02 -37.23 3.66
N GLU A 680 -9.60 -38.44 3.72
CA GLU A 680 -10.14 -39.04 4.96
C GLU A 680 -9.15 -38.97 6.14
N ARG A 681 -7.86 -39.19 5.88
CA ARG A 681 -6.80 -39.09 6.89
C ARG A 681 -6.67 -37.67 7.46
N HIS A 682 -6.56 -36.67 6.60
CA HIS A 682 -6.39 -35.27 7.01
C HIS A 682 -7.66 -34.73 7.70
N LEU A 683 -8.86 -35.07 7.21
CA LEU A 683 -10.12 -34.71 7.88
C LEU A 683 -10.23 -35.34 9.27
N ALA A 684 -9.86 -36.62 9.43
CA ALA A 684 -9.84 -37.28 10.74
C ALA A 684 -8.81 -36.65 11.69
N GLN A 685 -7.64 -36.25 11.17
CA GLN A 685 -6.60 -35.54 11.93
C GLN A 685 -7.08 -34.15 12.37
N LEU A 686 -7.74 -33.40 11.48
CA LEU A 686 -8.32 -32.11 11.81
C LEU A 686 -9.40 -32.24 12.89
N ALA A 687 -10.36 -33.15 12.71
CA ALA A 687 -11.44 -33.38 13.68
C ALA A 687 -10.91 -33.77 15.07
N THR A 688 -9.85 -34.58 15.12
CA THR A 688 -9.16 -34.93 16.36
C THR A 688 -8.54 -33.69 17.01
N THR A 689 -7.83 -32.88 16.23
CA THR A 689 -7.16 -31.66 16.71
C THR A 689 -8.17 -30.63 17.23
N MET A 690 -9.28 -30.41 16.51
CA MET A 690 -10.35 -29.50 16.93
C MET A 690 -11.05 -29.97 18.20
N THR A 691 -11.22 -31.28 18.37
CA THR A 691 -11.73 -31.85 19.64
C THR A 691 -10.76 -31.57 20.79
N GLN A 692 -9.44 -31.67 20.56
CA GLN A 692 -8.44 -31.36 21.59
C GLN A 692 -8.45 -29.86 21.93
N LEU A 693 -8.50 -28.99 20.93
CA LEU A 693 -8.64 -27.55 21.11
C LEU A 693 -9.88 -27.21 21.93
N ALA A 694 -11.06 -27.71 21.55
CA ALA A 694 -12.31 -27.41 22.26
C ALA A 694 -12.29 -27.79 23.75
N ASN A 695 -11.43 -28.72 24.16
CA ASN A 695 -11.25 -29.15 25.55
C ASN A 695 -10.05 -28.50 26.26
N SER A 696 -9.26 -27.67 25.58
CA SER A 696 -8.09 -27.01 26.15
C SER A 696 -8.52 -25.82 27.03
N PRO A 697 -7.91 -25.63 28.22
CA PRO A 697 -8.25 -24.55 29.13
C PRO A 697 -7.84 -23.16 28.63
N SER A 698 -7.01 -23.10 27.58
CA SER A 698 -6.59 -21.86 26.92
C SER A 698 -7.59 -21.40 25.83
N ILE A 699 -8.59 -22.23 25.50
CA ILE A 699 -9.65 -21.88 24.54
C ILE A 699 -10.81 -21.21 25.26
N HIS A 700 -11.23 -20.06 24.74
CA HIS A 700 -12.35 -19.28 25.24
C HIS A 700 -13.38 -19.06 24.13
N PHE A 701 -14.54 -19.69 24.26
CA PHE A 701 -15.65 -19.50 23.33
C PHE A 701 -16.39 -18.19 23.64
N VAL A 702 -16.55 -17.36 22.61
CA VAL A 702 -17.21 -16.07 22.68
C VAL A 702 -18.41 -16.09 21.72
N PRO A 703 -19.63 -15.70 22.15
CA PRO A 703 -20.81 -15.79 21.29
C PRO A 703 -20.75 -14.88 20.06
N SER A 704 -20.15 -13.70 20.19
CA SER A 704 -20.08 -12.68 19.13
C SER A 704 -18.89 -11.74 19.32
N VAL A 705 -18.58 -10.96 18.28
CA VAL A 705 -17.50 -9.97 18.30
C VAL A 705 -17.67 -8.92 19.40
N SER A 706 -18.90 -8.45 19.66
CA SER A 706 -19.19 -7.43 20.69
C SER A 706 -18.83 -7.86 22.12
N GLU A 707 -18.68 -9.17 22.37
CA GLU A 707 -18.31 -9.71 23.68
C GLU A 707 -16.79 -9.93 23.84
N VAL A 708 -16.01 -9.83 22.75
CA VAL A 708 -14.56 -10.11 22.74
C VAL A 708 -13.82 -9.21 23.74
N ALA A 709 -14.08 -7.90 23.73
CA ALA A 709 -13.43 -6.95 24.65
C ALA A 709 -13.63 -7.33 26.12
N GLY A 710 -14.84 -7.76 26.49
CA GLY A 710 -15.17 -8.19 27.84
C GLY A 710 -14.43 -9.45 28.26
N VAL A 711 -14.25 -10.41 27.34
CA VAL A 711 -13.49 -11.64 27.59
C VAL A 711 -11.99 -11.36 27.69
N LEU A 712 -11.43 -10.52 26.82
CA LEU A 712 -10.01 -10.11 26.90
C LEU A 712 -9.68 -9.50 28.27
N SER A 713 -10.51 -8.56 28.76
CA SER A 713 -10.31 -7.95 30.08
C SER A 713 -10.42 -8.97 31.22
N GLN A 714 -11.34 -9.95 31.16
CA GLN A 714 -11.40 -11.04 32.16
C GLN A 714 -10.14 -11.89 32.19
N LEU A 715 -9.45 -12.02 31.06
CA LEU A 715 -8.17 -12.71 30.92
C LEU A 715 -6.98 -11.82 31.29
N SER A 716 -7.22 -10.58 31.70
CA SER A 716 -6.19 -9.56 31.95
C SER A 716 -5.34 -9.26 30.72
N ILE A 717 -5.94 -9.38 29.54
CA ILE A 717 -5.39 -8.92 28.28
C ILE A 717 -5.98 -7.54 28.04
N GLU A 718 -5.14 -6.52 28.13
CA GLU A 718 -5.51 -5.12 27.95
C GLU A 718 -4.70 -4.58 26.75
N PRO A 719 -5.23 -3.57 26.02
CA PRO A 719 -4.46 -2.98 24.93
C PRO A 719 -3.21 -2.31 25.50
N ARG A 720 -2.08 -2.41 24.77
CA ARG A 720 -0.85 -1.72 25.20
C ARG A 720 -1.04 -0.21 25.27
N LEU A 721 -1.86 0.32 24.37
CA LEU A 721 -2.30 1.71 24.30
C LEU A 721 -3.82 1.75 24.50
N GLY A 722 -4.28 2.16 25.67
CA GLY A 722 -5.71 2.36 25.93
C GLY A 722 -6.19 3.68 25.34
N LEU A 723 -7.31 3.65 24.62
CA LEU A 723 -7.96 4.84 24.08
C LEU A 723 -9.32 5.07 24.74
N ASN A 724 -9.59 6.33 25.07
CA ASN A 724 -10.91 6.80 25.47
C ASN A 724 -11.16 8.15 24.79
N CYS A 725 -11.80 8.09 23.62
CA CYS A 725 -12.02 9.23 22.76
C CYS A 725 -13.49 9.66 22.76
N THR A 726 -13.75 10.94 22.49
CA THR A 726 -15.12 11.47 22.35
C THR A 726 -15.87 10.87 21.16
N SER A 727 -15.14 10.38 20.16
CA SER A 727 -15.65 9.61 19.00
C SER A 727 -14.54 8.75 18.42
N SER A 728 -14.89 7.84 17.51
CA SER A 728 -14.00 6.85 16.88
C SER A 728 -14.34 6.74 15.39
N PRO A 729 -13.41 6.27 14.53
CA PRO A 729 -12.12 5.68 14.89
C PRO A 729 -10.98 6.68 15.15
N VAL A 730 -10.09 6.31 16.08
CA VAL A 730 -8.73 6.86 16.20
C VAL A 730 -7.79 5.65 16.22
N TYR A 731 -6.90 5.54 15.24
CA TYR A 731 -6.09 4.34 15.06
C TYR A 731 -4.71 4.49 15.71
N PRO A 732 -4.29 3.57 16.59
CA PRO A 732 -2.94 3.52 17.14
C PRO A 732 -2.02 2.58 16.35
N VAL A 733 -0.75 2.98 16.22
CA VAL A 733 0.37 2.12 15.78
C VAL A 733 1.47 2.21 16.83
N LEU A 734 1.96 1.06 17.31
CA LEU A 734 3.02 0.97 18.31
C LEU A 734 4.26 0.27 17.75
N ARG A 735 5.42 0.90 17.99
CA ARG A 735 6.75 0.37 17.70
C ARG A 735 7.61 0.42 18.97
N SER A 736 8.29 -0.68 19.27
CA SER A 736 9.15 -0.83 20.45
C SER A 736 10.59 -1.03 20.03
N ASP A 737 11.44 -0.06 20.35
CA ASP A 737 12.90 -0.18 20.27
C ASP A 737 13.44 -0.63 21.62
N ALA A 738 13.54 -1.95 21.78
CA ALA A 738 14.00 -2.57 23.03
C ALA A 738 15.46 -2.25 23.35
N ASP A 739 16.30 -1.99 22.34
CA ASP A 739 17.73 -1.71 22.53
C ASP A 739 17.93 -0.35 23.20
N ASN A 740 17.11 0.64 22.83
CA ASN A 740 17.11 1.97 23.44
C ASN A 740 16.03 2.15 24.52
N GLY A 741 15.20 1.13 24.77
CA GLY A 741 14.06 1.18 25.69
C GLY A 741 13.03 2.26 25.33
N THR A 742 12.91 2.58 24.03
CA THR A 742 12.08 3.68 23.52
C THR A 742 10.84 3.11 22.83
N GLU A 743 9.68 3.66 23.15
CA GLU A 743 8.41 3.29 22.51
C GLU A 743 7.92 4.45 21.65
N TYR A 744 7.50 4.15 20.43
CA TYR A 744 6.96 5.11 19.47
C TYR A 744 5.49 4.77 19.21
N VAL A 745 4.63 5.77 19.43
CA VAL A 745 3.19 5.65 19.27
C VAL A 745 2.75 6.68 18.24
N TRP A 746 2.14 6.20 17.16
CA TRP A 746 1.54 7.03 16.13
C TRP A 746 0.02 6.89 16.23
N LEU A 747 -0.69 8.02 16.24
CA LEU A 747 -2.15 8.09 16.39
C LEU A 747 -2.75 8.86 15.21
N TYR A 748 -3.85 8.38 14.65
CA TYR A 748 -4.53 9.04 13.54
C TYR A 748 -6.04 9.15 13.77
N ASN A 749 -6.56 10.37 13.69
CA ASN A 749 -7.99 10.64 13.71
C ASN A 749 -8.57 10.55 12.29
N ASP A 750 -9.03 9.36 11.92
CA ASP A 750 -9.61 9.07 10.61
C ASP A 750 -11.10 9.46 10.53
N GLN A 751 -11.39 10.72 10.84
CA GLN A 751 -12.73 11.28 10.88
C GLN A 751 -12.72 12.71 10.31
N GLU A 752 -13.90 13.15 9.86
CA GLU A 752 -14.18 14.52 9.38
C GLU A 752 -14.46 15.52 10.52
N LEU A 753 -14.15 15.16 11.76
CA LEU A 753 -14.41 16.00 12.94
C LEU A 753 -13.27 15.92 13.95
N SER A 754 -13.12 16.99 14.74
CA SER A 754 -12.13 17.05 15.83
C SER A 754 -12.51 16.13 16.99
N VAL A 755 -11.51 15.51 17.60
CA VAL A 755 -11.68 14.51 18.67
C VAL A 755 -10.78 14.83 19.86
N ASN A 756 -11.31 14.63 21.07
CA ASN A 756 -10.50 14.61 22.28
C ASN A 756 -10.37 13.18 22.79
N CYS A 757 -9.14 12.77 23.05
CA CYS A 757 -8.80 11.44 23.55
C CYS A 757 -8.04 11.53 24.86
N THR A 758 -8.28 10.56 25.72
CA THR A 758 -7.40 10.23 26.83
C THR A 758 -6.65 8.96 26.45
N VAL A 759 -5.35 9.07 26.24
CA VAL A 759 -4.46 7.96 25.88
C VAL A 759 -3.82 7.41 27.14
N SER A 760 -3.90 6.11 27.37
CA SER A 760 -3.25 5.42 28.49
C SER A 760 -2.12 4.53 27.97
N PHE A 761 -0.91 4.76 28.46
CA PHE A 761 0.29 4.00 28.10
C PHE A 761 0.83 3.29 29.35
N THR A 762 1.04 1.98 29.26
CA THR A 762 1.60 1.18 30.37
C THR A 762 3.09 0.96 30.14
N GLN A 763 3.93 1.52 31.01
CA GLN A 763 5.39 1.40 30.88
C GLN A 763 5.87 -0.04 31.16
N THR A 764 6.74 -0.54 30.31
CA THR A 764 7.35 -1.87 30.39
C THR A 764 8.82 -1.74 30.81
N GLY A 765 9.08 -1.57 32.11
CA GLY A 765 10.45 -1.43 32.59
C GLY A 765 10.57 -0.95 34.03
N SER A 766 11.79 -1.00 34.58
CA SER A 766 12.08 -0.53 35.95
C SER A 766 12.45 0.96 36.02
N LEU A 767 12.81 1.56 34.90
CA LEU A 767 13.05 3.00 34.79
C LEU A 767 11.73 3.69 34.43
N GLY A 768 11.46 4.85 35.04
CA GLY A 768 10.34 5.68 34.58
C GLY A 768 10.58 6.18 33.15
N VAL A 769 9.51 6.58 32.45
CA VAL A 769 9.61 7.13 31.10
C VAL A 769 9.27 8.63 31.08
N THR A 770 9.85 9.36 30.12
CA THR A 770 9.49 10.74 29.80
C THR A 770 8.78 10.75 28.44
N PRO A 771 7.53 11.25 28.35
CA PRO A 771 6.82 11.37 27.09
C PRO A 771 7.28 12.60 26.29
N PHE A 772 7.31 12.47 24.98
CA PHE A 772 7.60 13.52 23.99
C PHE A 772 6.50 13.54 22.93
N VAL A 773 6.27 14.71 22.33
CA VAL A 773 5.50 14.87 21.10
C VAL A 773 6.46 15.18 19.97
N TYR A 774 6.36 14.43 18.88
CA TYR A 774 7.12 14.64 17.66
C TYR A 774 6.19 15.18 16.58
N ASP A 775 6.60 16.27 15.93
CA ASP A 775 5.83 16.90 14.87
C ASP A 775 6.44 16.54 13.51
N ALA A 776 5.69 15.81 12.68
CA ALA A 776 6.18 15.30 11.42
C ALA A 776 6.30 16.36 10.31
N PHE A 777 5.64 17.51 10.40
CA PHE A 777 5.80 18.60 9.42
C PHE A 777 7.07 19.41 9.70
N THR A 778 7.32 19.71 10.98
CA THR A 778 8.41 20.58 11.42
C THR A 778 9.67 19.83 11.83
N GLY A 779 9.57 18.53 12.11
CA GLY A 779 10.64 17.70 12.67
C GLY A 779 10.95 18.00 14.14
N THR A 780 10.13 18.81 14.81
CA THR A 780 10.38 19.20 16.20
C THR A 780 10.10 18.06 17.17
N GLN A 781 10.90 17.98 18.23
CA GLN A 781 10.76 17.01 19.31
C GLN A 781 10.63 17.79 20.63
N GLU A 782 9.46 17.75 21.24
CA GLU A 782 9.19 18.49 22.48
C GLU A 782 8.77 17.54 23.60
N GLU A 783 9.26 17.79 24.81
CA GLU A 783 8.82 17.05 25.99
C GLU A 783 7.35 17.34 26.26
N LEU A 784 6.52 16.30 26.41
CA LEU A 784 5.12 16.45 26.74
C LEU A 784 4.99 16.71 28.24
N VAL A 785 4.56 17.93 28.57
CA VAL A 785 4.56 18.39 29.97
C VAL A 785 3.25 18.06 30.69
N GLN A 786 2.15 17.82 29.97
CA GLN A 786 0.85 17.54 30.58
C GLN A 786 0.50 16.05 30.51
N TYR A 787 0.48 15.38 31.67
CA TYR A 787 0.04 13.99 31.83
C TYR A 787 -0.18 13.68 33.32
N THR A 788 -0.88 12.59 33.60
CA THR A 788 -0.93 12.00 34.95
C THR A 788 -0.21 10.66 34.95
N SER A 789 0.26 10.24 36.14
CA SER A 789 0.84 8.92 36.33
C SER A 789 0.23 8.24 37.55
N TYR A 790 -0.12 6.96 37.40
CA TYR A 790 -0.57 6.10 38.49
C TYR A 790 0.13 4.75 38.39
N GLY A 791 1.10 4.51 39.27
CA GLY A 791 1.94 3.32 39.20
C GLY A 791 2.74 3.29 37.89
N ALA A 792 2.45 2.31 37.04
CA ALA A 792 3.11 2.13 35.73
C ALA A 792 2.36 2.77 34.55
N VAL A 793 1.17 3.32 34.78
CA VAL A 793 0.32 3.86 33.72
C VAL A 793 0.49 5.37 33.64
N LEU A 794 0.83 5.87 32.45
CA LEU A 794 0.77 7.27 32.10
C LEU A 794 -0.55 7.53 31.37
N THR A 795 -1.23 8.63 31.71
CA THR A 795 -2.47 9.04 31.05
C THR A 795 -2.30 10.45 30.48
N LEU A 796 -2.48 10.58 29.17
CA LEU A 796 -2.15 11.78 28.39
C LEU A 796 -3.40 12.30 27.67
N PRO A 797 -3.77 13.58 27.85
CA PRO A 797 -4.81 14.21 27.05
C PRO A 797 -4.26 14.56 25.66
N VAL A 798 -4.96 14.14 24.60
CA VAL A 798 -4.61 14.43 23.20
C VAL A 798 -5.84 14.95 22.47
N SER A 799 -5.69 16.03 21.71
CA SER A 799 -6.75 16.60 20.89
C SER A 799 -6.33 16.59 19.43
N PHE A 800 -7.22 16.12 18.55
CA PHE A 800 -7.03 16.02 17.12
C PHE A 800 -8.02 16.92 16.38
N ALA A 801 -7.57 17.55 15.29
CA ALA A 801 -8.42 18.04 14.22
C ALA A 801 -8.87 16.85 13.36
N ALA A 802 -9.84 17.09 12.50
CA ALA A 802 -10.23 16.12 11.48
C ALA A 802 -8.99 15.70 10.67
N ASN A 803 -8.80 14.41 10.45
CA ASN A 803 -7.68 13.86 9.67
C ASN A 803 -6.26 14.13 10.26
N GLU A 804 -6.11 14.58 11.51
CA GLU A 804 -4.79 14.87 12.09
C GLU A 804 -4.09 13.62 12.65
N THR A 805 -2.75 13.63 12.61
CA THR A 805 -1.89 12.61 13.23
C THR A 805 -1.08 13.17 14.38
N VAL A 806 -0.80 12.36 15.41
CA VAL A 806 0.11 12.72 16.51
C VAL A 806 1.12 11.60 16.74
N ILE A 807 2.39 11.95 16.94
CA ILE A 807 3.44 11.01 17.34
C ILE A 807 3.80 11.28 18.80
N LEU A 808 3.62 10.27 19.66
CA LEU A 808 4.09 10.24 21.04
C LEU A 808 5.30 9.32 21.15
N VAL A 809 6.37 9.77 21.80
CA VAL A 809 7.58 8.96 22.03
C VAL A 809 7.88 8.88 23.52
N PHE A 810 8.00 7.67 24.04
CA PHE A 810 8.30 7.43 25.46
C PHE A 810 9.75 6.97 25.59
N LYS A 811 10.59 7.82 26.18
CA LYS A 811 12.02 7.54 26.38
C LYS A 811 12.30 7.15 27.82
N PRO A 812 13.22 6.22 28.10
CA PRO A 812 13.55 5.84 29.46
C PRO A 812 14.31 6.98 30.15
N ASN A 813 14.04 7.17 31.44
CA ASN A 813 14.73 8.17 32.24
C ASN A 813 16.20 7.79 32.44
N SER A 814 17.09 8.79 32.41
CA SER A 814 18.54 8.58 32.55
C SER A 814 19.00 8.11 33.94
N SER A 815 18.14 8.24 34.96
CA SER A 815 18.39 7.70 36.31
C SER A 815 17.09 7.42 37.04
N SER A 816 17.14 6.54 38.04
CA SER A 816 16.03 6.28 38.98
C SER A 816 15.94 7.30 40.13
N SER A 817 16.78 8.36 40.13
CA SER A 817 16.82 9.33 41.22
C SER A 817 15.72 10.38 41.08
N THR A 818 14.99 10.63 42.17
CA THR A 818 13.90 11.61 42.23
C THR A 818 14.40 13.06 42.34
N ASP A 819 15.67 13.27 42.70
CA ASP A 819 16.23 14.61 42.97
C ASP A 819 16.40 15.50 41.73
N ASN A 820 16.23 14.95 40.52
CA ASN A 820 16.33 15.68 39.24
C ASN A 820 15.09 15.52 38.34
N MET A 821 13.94 15.08 38.87
CA MET A 821 12.72 14.95 38.05
C MET A 821 12.16 16.33 37.70
N LYS A 822 11.98 16.58 36.40
CA LYS A 822 11.38 17.83 35.93
C LYS A 822 9.89 17.84 36.29
N PRO A 823 9.34 18.98 36.74
CA PRO A 823 7.92 19.08 37.07
C PRO A 823 7.05 18.88 35.83
N PHE A 824 5.88 18.27 36.00
CA PHE A 824 4.88 18.09 34.96
C PHE A 824 3.50 18.53 35.44
N VAL A 825 2.62 18.84 34.50
CA VAL A 825 1.27 19.36 34.75
C VAL A 825 0.28 18.20 34.77
N ILE A 826 -0.43 18.02 35.88
CA ILE A 826 -1.44 16.97 36.03
C ILE A 826 -2.85 17.43 35.61
N SER A 827 -3.09 18.74 35.58
CA SER A 827 -4.35 19.32 35.09
C SER A 827 -4.17 20.79 34.72
N SER A 828 -4.95 21.26 33.76
CA SER A 828 -5.00 22.66 33.31
C SER A 828 -6.44 23.13 33.14
N SER A 829 -6.66 24.45 33.21
CA SER A 829 -7.94 25.05 32.85
C SER A 829 -8.23 24.91 31.36
N GLN A 830 -9.52 24.83 30.98
CA GLN A 830 -9.97 24.69 29.58
C GLN A 830 -9.54 25.83 28.64
N ASN A 831 -9.19 27.00 29.19
CA ASN A 831 -8.72 28.15 28.42
C ASN A 831 -7.21 28.14 28.11
N ILE A 832 -6.52 27.03 28.38
CA ILE A 832 -5.11 26.83 28.02
C ILE A 832 -5.07 25.88 26.81
N ALA A 833 -4.59 26.37 25.66
CA ALA A 833 -4.56 25.60 24.43
C ALA A 833 -3.28 24.75 24.27
N SER A 834 -2.16 25.20 24.83
CA SER A 834 -0.91 24.43 24.82
C SER A 834 -0.08 24.69 26.07
N ILE A 835 0.69 23.67 26.45
CA ILE A 835 1.62 23.69 27.57
C ILE A 835 2.93 23.09 27.10
N ARG A 836 4.02 23.84 27.23
CA ARG A 836 5.34 23.46 26.71
C ARG A 836 6.43 23.72 27.74
N ARG A 837 7.55 23.01 27.62
CA ARG A 837 8.74 23.29 28.43
C ARG A 837 9.38 24.59 27.93
N SER A 838 9.63 25.54 28.83
CA SER A 838 10.26 26.80 28.45
C SER A 838 11.76 26.65 28.24
N ARG A 839 12.31 27.43 27.29
CA ARG A 839 13.75 27.64 27.08
C ARG A 839 14.24 29.03 27.53
N SER A 840 13.34 29.90 28.00
CA SER A 840 13.57 31.36 28.15
C SER A 840 14.03 31.81 29.55
N LEU A 841 13.38 31.41 30.64
CA LEU A 841 13.72 31.89 32.00
C LEU A 841 14.85 31.13 32.70
N SER A 842 15.35 30.02 32.17
CA SER A 842 16.40 29.24 32.83
C SER A 842 17.81 29.65 32.38
N ASN A 843 18.37 30.68 33.01
CA ASN A 843 19.83 30.84 33.09
C ASN A 843 20.50 29.71 33.92
N SER A 844 19.74 28.76 34.46
CA SER A 844 20.19 27.68 35.34
C SER A 844 20.20 26.28 34.73
N GLY A 845 19.72 26.06 33.49
CA GLY A 845 19.67 24.72 32.88
C GLY A 845 18.83 23.68 33.63
N SER A 846 17.99 24.08 34.59
CA SER A 846 17.29 23.17 35.51
C SER A 846 15.97 22.59 34.98
N GLY A 847 15.44 23.05 33.83
CA GLY A 847 14.24 22.46 33.20
C GLY A 847 12.92 22.64 33.98
N HIS A 848 12.85 23.56 34.95
CA HIS A 848 11.68 23.78 35.80
C HIS A 848 10.65 24.78 35.25
N SER A 849 10.96 25.45 34.15
CA SER A 849 10.09 26.49 33.58
C SER A 849 9.09 25.91 32.58
N VAL A 850 7.83 26.30 32.69
CA VAL A 850 6.72 25.87 31.83
C VAL A 850 6.05 27.10 31.20
N LEU A 851 5.76 27.01 29.90
CA LEU A 851 4.98 27.96 29.13
C LEU A 851 3.55 27.44 28.96
N ALA A 852 2.57 28.32 29.12
CA ALA A 852 1.17 28.06 28.84
C ALA A 852 0.61 29.14 27.91
N THR A 853 -0.10 28.70 26.87
CA THR A 853 -0.75 29.57 25.89
C THR A 853 -2.24 29.67 26.23
N ILE A 854 -2.65 30.83 26.75
CA ILE A 854 -4.01 31.08 27.24
C ILE A 854 -4.83 31.76 26.14
N THR A 855 -5.92 31.13 25.72
CA THR A 855 -6.72 31.51 24.54
C THR A 855 -8.02 32.24 24.82
N SER A 856 -8.44 32.34 26.10
CA SER A 856 -9.61 33.14 26.48
C SER A 856 -9.42 33.89 27.79
N SER A 857 -10.06 35.06 27.87
CA SER A 857 -10.05 35.94 29.06
C SER A 857 -10.63 35.22 30.28
N GLY A 858 -10.02 35.45 31.44
CA GLY A 858 -10.39 34.82 32.70
C GLY A 858 -9.18 34.24 33.43
N SER A 859 -9.45 33.53 34.52
CA SER A 859 -8.40 32.91 35.33
C SER A 859 -8.01 31.55 34.73
N ALA A 860 -6.75 31.37 34.38
CA ALA A 860 -6.16 30.12 33.88
C ALA A 860 -5.27 29.51 34.96
N THR A 861 -5.44 28.23 35.27
CA THR A 861 -4.68 27.55 36.32
C THR A 861 -3.95 26.32 35.77
N LEU A 862 -2.70 26.15 36.19
CA LEU A 862 -1.92 24.93 36.06
C LEU A 862 -1.77 24.28 37.43
N THR A 863 -2.00 22.97 37.50
CA THR A 863 -1.69 22.16 38.69
C THR A 863 -0.55 21.22 38.36
N PHE A 864 0.52 21.26 39.16
CA PHE A 864 1.70 20.42 38.98
C PHE A 864 1.60 19.13 39.80
N ASP A 865 2.40 18.14 39.44
CA ASP A 865 2.59 16.87 40.15
C ASP A 865 2.88 17.02 41.64
N SER A 866 3.62 18.07 42.02
CA SER A 866 3.88 18.44 43.42
C SER A 866 2.66 18.91 44.23
N GLY A 867 1.49 19.08 43.57
CA GLY A 867 0.29 19.68 44.14
C GLY A 867 0.30 21.22 44.18
N LYS A 868 1.40 21.86 43.77
CA LYS A 868 1.47 23.31 43.60
C LYS A 868 0.61 23.76 42.42
N THR A 869 0.08 24.98 42.52
CA THR A 869 -0.72 25.61 41.45
C THR A 869 -0.10 26.94 41.01
N ALA A 870 -0.18 27.22 39.71
CA ALA A 870 0.10 28.54 39.15
C ALA A 870 -1.17 29.08 38.50
N THR A 871 -1.59 30.29 38.89
CA THR A 871 -2.78 30.94 38.36
C THR A 871 -2.40 32.23 37.65
N PHE A 872 -3.01 32.43 36.49
CA PHE A 872 -2.79 33.54 35.57
C PHE A 872 -4.13 34.19 35.26
N ASP A 873 -4.30 35.46 35.58
CA ASP A 873 -5.45 36.21 35.10
C ASP A 873 -5.12 36.79 33.74
N ALA A 874 -5.86 36.37 32.71
CA ALA A 874 -5.69 36.82 31.33
C ALA A 874 -6.84 37.74 30.92
N SER A 875 -6.49 38.86 30.28
CA SER A 875 -7.44 39.69 29.54
C SER A 875 -6.97 39.80 28.10
N LEU A 876 -7.78 39.31 27.16
CA LEU A 876 -7.46 39.22 25.74
C LEU A 876 -8.32 40.17 24.91
N PRO A 877 -7.73 40.82 23.88
CA PRO A 877 -8.51 41.53 22.87
C PRO A 877 -9.28 40.54 21.98
N ALA A 878 -10.24 41.06 21.21
CA ALA A 878 -10.93 40.27 20.20
C ALA A 878 -9.96 39.83 19.09
N ALA A 879 -10.21 38.68 18.46
CA ALA A 879 -9.43 38.22 17.33
C ALA A 879 -9.46 39.24 16.17
N THR A 880 -8.32 39.44 15.51
CA THR A 880 -8.22 40.31 14.33
C THR A 880 -8.55 39.50 13.09
N GLY A 881 -9.64 39.86 12.39
CA GLY A 881 -9.94 39.29 11.07
C GLY A 881 -9.17 40.02 9.97
N LEU A 882 -8.48 39.26 9.11
CA LEU A 882 -7.70 39.81 8.00
C LEU A 882 -8.52 39.69 6.70
N THR A 883 -9.16 40.79 6.31
CA THR A 883 -10.21 40.77 5.26
C THR A 883 -9.82 41.43 3.95
N ALA A 884 -8.73 42.20 3.91
CA ALA A 884 -8.24 42.90 2.73
C ALA A 884 -6.80 42.45 2.43
N TRP A 885 -6.58 42.06 1.18
CA TRP A 885 -5.35 41.41 0.72
C TRP A 885 -4.92 41.97 -0.63
N ASP A 886 -3.61 42.16 -0.77
CA ASP A 886 -2.98 42.26 -2.09
C ASP A 886 -2.65 40.84 -2.55
N ILE A 887 -3.05 40.48 -3.76
CA ILE A 887 -2.98 39.10 -4.28
C ILE A 887 -2.17 39.12 -5.57
N GLU A 888 -1.07 38.37 -5.60
CA GLU A 888 -0.31 38.03 -6.80
C GLU A 888 -0.62 36.57 -7.17
N ILE A 889 -0.99 36.31 -8.42
CA ILE A 889 -1.19 34.95 -8.93
C ILE A 889 -0.25 34.74 -10.12
N GLU A 890 0.61 33.73 -9.99
CA GLU A 890 1.31 33.10 -11.10
C GLU A 890 0.33 32.13 -11.78
N ASP A 891 -0.14 32.47 -12.97
CA ASP A 891 -0.90 31.58 -13.83
C ASP A 891 0.05 30.74 -14.67
N TRP A 892 0.16 29.45 -14.32
CA TRP A 892 1.02 28.47 -14.97
C TRP A 892 0.29 27.88 -16.17
N HIS A 893 0.93 27.92 -17.33
CA HIS A 893 0.37 27.43 -18.58
C HIS A 893 1.44 26.90 -19.54
N ALA A 894 0.99 26.28 -20.64
CA ALA A 894 1.89 25.79 -21.65
C ALA A 894 2.72 26.93 -22.30
N PRO A 895 3.94 26.64 -22.76
CA PRO A 895 4.72 27.56 -23.59
C PRO A 895 4.04 27.84 -24.95
N ASP A 896 4.55 28.84 -25.69
CA ASP A 896 4.00 29.24 -27.00
C ASP A 896 3.97 28.09 -28.01
N ASP A 897 5.02 27.26 -28.02
CA ASP A 897 5.04 25.98 -28.73
C ASP A 897 4.72 24.84 -27.76
N LEU A 898 3.51 24.27 -27.87
CA LEU A 898 3.04 23.19 -26.99
C LEU A 898 3.96 21.96 -27.00
N PHE A 899 4.72 21.74 -28.06
CA PHE A 899 5.62 20.58 -28.21
C PHE A 899 7.01 20.81 -27.62
N ASP A 900 7.38 22.06 -27.31
CA ASP A 900 8.65 22.39 -26.66
C ASP A 900 8.49 22.34 -25.13
N ILE A 901 8.27 21.13 -24.60
CA ILE A 901 8.11 20.86 -23.17
C ILE A 901 9.38 21.30 -22.40
N GLU A 902 10.55 21.14 -23.03
CA GLU A 902 11.84 21.56 -22.47
C GLU A 902 12.00 23.08 -22.30
N ALA A 903 11.19 23.90 -22.98
CA ALA A 903 11.10 25.34 -22.69
C ALA A 903 10.52 25.62 -21.29
N GLY A 904 9.87 24.63 -20.68
CA GLY A 904 9.29 24.71 -19.34
C GLY A 904 7.87 25.27 -19.33
N THR A 905 7.31 25.39 -18.13
CA THR A 905 6.00 26.01 -17.90
C THR A 905 6.11 27.52 -18.03
N ALA A 906 5.29 28.13 -18.88
CA ALA A 906 5.18 29.58 -18.99
C ALA A 906 4.30 30.13 -17.86
N ILE A 907 4.61 31.35 -17.41
CA ILE A 907 3.94 31.99 -16.27
C ILE A 907 3.45 33.38 -16.67
N THR A 908 2.17 33.64 -16.44
CA THR A 908 1.56 34.97 -16.53
C THR A 908 1.23 35.49 -15.13
N LEU A 909 1.62 36.72 -14.80
CA LEU A 909 1.36 37.33 -13.49
C LEU A 909 0.06 38.15 -13.50
N HIS A 910 -0.78 37.92 -12.49
CA HIS A 910 -1.99 38.69 -12.21
C HIS A 910 -1.92 39.32 -10.82
N ASN A 911 -2.33 40.59 -10.71
CA ASN A 911 -2.28 41.33 -9.45
C ASN A 911 -3.63 41.94 -9.10
N PHE A 912 -4.02 41.82 -7.84
CA PHE A 912 -5.19 42.43 -7.24
C PHE A 912 -4.77 43.19 -5.97
N THR A 913 -5.42 44.31 -5.69
CA THR A 913 -5.10 45.16 -4.54
C THR A 913 -6.35 45.39 -3.73
N ASP A 914 -6.23 45.39 -2.40
CA ASP A 914 -7.34 45.63 -1.46
C ASP A 914 -8.56 44.72 -1.75
N HIS A 915 -8.29 43.42 -1.96
CA HIS A 915 -9.30 42.44 -2.34
C HIS A 915 -9.68 41.53 -1.17
N ALA A 916 -10.95 41.11 -1.13
CA ALA A 916 -11.40 40.10 -0.19
C ALA A 916 -10.98 38.68 -0.63
N LEU A 917 -10.82 37.76 0.32
CA LEU A 917 -10.56 36.36 -0.01
C LEU A 917 -11.77 35.75 -0.71
N VAL A 918 -11.55 35.21 -1.91
CA VAL A 918 -12.52 34.48 -2.72
C VAL A 918 -11.78 33.36 -3.47
N PRO A 919 -12.47 32.28 -3.86
CA PRO A 919 -11.91 31.34 -4.84
C PRO A 919 -11.46 32.07 -6.10
N TRP A 920 -10.37 31.60 -6.73
CA TRP A 920 -9.85 32.21 -7.96
C TRP A 920 -10.90 32.29 -9.06
N THR A 921 -11.76 31.27 -9.17
CA THR A 921 -12.91 31.23 -10.10
C THR A 921 -13.85 32.43 -9.99
N ALA A 922 -13.81 33.17 -8.87
CA ALA A 922 -14.60 34.38 -8.62
C ALA A 922 -13.84 35.71 -8.81
N LEU A 923 -12.55 35.68 -9.22
CA LEU A 923 -11.74 36.89 -9.45
C LEU A 923 -12.02 37.58 -10.78
N GLY A 924 -12.72 36.91 -11.70
CA GLY A 924 -13.12 37.46 -13.00
C GLY A 924 -13.15 36.41 -14.10
N ALA A 925 -13.55 36.85 -15.30
CA ALA A 925 -13.61 35.97 -16.46
C ALA A 925 -12.23 35.41 -16.82
N GLY A 926 -12.13 34.10 -17.02
CA GLY A 926 -10.92 33.38 -17.40
C GLY A 926 -10.19 32.71 -16.22
N PHE A 927 -10.48 33.11 -14.98
CA PHE A 927 -9.83 32.52 -13.80
C PHE A 927 -10.34 31.12 -13.44
N GLU A 928 -11.44 30.67 -14.06
CA GLU A 928 -11.86 29.28 -14.03
C GLU A 928 -10.84 28.30 -14.66
N ASN A 929 -9.90 28.82 -15.45
CA ASN A 929 -8.88 28.03 -16.16
C ASN A 929 -7.50 28.11 -15.51
N VAL A 930 -7.36 28.85 -14.41
CA VAL A 930 -6.06 29.18 -13.81
C VAL A 930 -5.64 28.09 -12.81
N SER A 931 -4.37 27.69 -12.93
CA SER A 931 -3.63 26.86 -11.98
C SER A 931 -2.24 27.50 -11.79
N GLY A 932 -1.65 27.38 -10.61
CA GLY A 932 -0.31 27.94 -10.35
C GLY A 932 -0.08 28.25 -8.88
N VAL A 933 0.55 29.39 -8.60
CA VAL A 933 0.96 29.83 -7.25
C VAL A 933 0.30 31.17 -6.94
N GLY A 934 -0.32 31.30 -5.76
CA GLY A 934 -0.87 32.57 -5.28
C GLY A 934 -0.14 33.06 -4.04
N ARG A 935 0.22 34.34 -4.01
CA ARG A 935 0.80 35.05 -2.87
C ARG A 935 -0.15 36.13 -2.39
N TYR A 936 -0.48 36.07 -1.11
CA TYR A 936 -1.44 36.94 -0.45
C TYR A 936 -0.71 37.76 0.60
N HIS A 937 -0.74 39.08 0.47
CA HIS A 937 -0.08 40.02 1.35
C HIS A 937 -1.11 40.83 2.13
N THR A 938 -0.89 40.97 3.43
CA THR A 938 -1.66 41.87 4.29
C THR A 938 -0.81 42.31 5.48
N GLN A 939 -1.36 43.19 6.32
CA GLN A 939 -0.69 43.68 7.52
C GLN A 939 -1.60 43.56 8.73
N PHE A 940 -0.99 43.39 9.90
CA PHE A 940 -1.71 43.41 11.16
C PHE A 940 -0.87 44.06 12.26
N HIS A 941 -1.54 44.61 13.27
CA HIS A 941 -0.89 45.25 14.41
C HIS A 941 -1.03 44.41 15.68
N VAL A 942 0.01 44.40 16.51
CA VAL A 942 -0.04 43.82 17.85
C VAL A 942 -0.86 44.74 18.78
N PRO A 943 -2.02 44.31 19.31
CA PRO A 943 -2.84 45.14 20.17
C PRO A 943 -2.24 45.27 21.57
N SER A 944 -2.60 46.33 22.27
CA SER A 944 -2.32 46.45 23.70
C SER A 944 -3.15 45.44 24.50
N LEU A 945 -2.51 44.73 25.43
CA LEU A 945 -3.25 43.96 26.43
C LEU A 945 -4.05 44.91 27.33
N PRO A 946 -5.32 44.62 27.64
CA PRO A 946 -6.07 45.37 28.64
C PRO A 946 -5.35 45.38 30.00
N SER A 947 -5.44 46.50 30.72
CA SER A 947 -4.66 46.84 31.94
C SER A 947 -4.81 45.93 33.18
N ALA A 948 -5.35 44.71 33.06
CA ALA A 948 -5.81 43.88 34.17
C ALA A 948 -4.88 42.71 34.58
N ASN A 949 -3.69 42.56 34.01
CA ASN A 949 -2.76 41.45 34.36
C ASN A 949 -1.96 41.72 35.66
N VAL A 950 -2.65 41.98 36.78
CA VAL A 950 -2.03 42.54 38.01
C VAL A 950 -1.72 41.47 39.08
N ASN A 951 -2.20 40.23 38.94
CA ASN A 951 -1.90 39.14 39.86
C ASN A 951 -1.07 38.05 39.18
N MET A 952 0.25 38.08 39.40
CA MET A 952 1.16 37.05 38.92
C MET A 952 1.76 36.27 40.09
N ALA A 953 1.91 34.95 39.92
CA ALA A 953 2.61 34.11 40.87
C ALA A 953 4.09 34.51 40.99
N ALA A 954 4.73 34.22 42.12
CA ALA A 954 6.15 34.46 42.28
C ALA A 954 6.95 33.64 41.24
N GLY A 955 7.79 34.30 40.44
CA GLY A 955 8.57 33.62 39.40
C GLY A 955 7.84 33.38 38.08
N SER A 956 6.71 34.05 37.82
CA SER A 956 6.04 34.02 36.51
C SER A 956 6.24 35.28 35.67
N ALA A 957 6.14 35.13 34.34
CA ALA A 957 6.12 36.21 33.36
C ALA A 957 4.92 36.03 32.41
N GLN A 958 4.36 37.13 31.90
CA GLN A 958 3.30 37.12 30.89
C GLN A 958 3.64 38.07 29.75
N ARG A 959 3.33 37.67 28.53
CA ARG A 959 3.42 38.52 27.34
C ARG A 959 2.27 38.24 26.38
N VAL A 960 2.03 39.16 25.45
CA VAL A 960 1.13 38.92 24.33
C VAL A 960 1.75 37.89 23.39
N GLY A 961 0.91 37.00 22.87
CA GLY A 961 1.20 36.06 21.80
C GLY A 961 0.06 36.07 20.78
N ALA A 962 0.18 35.27 19.73
CA ALA A 962 -0.92 35.05 18.79
C ALA A 962 -0.89 33.66 18.16
N LEU A 963 -2.08 33.13 17.88
CA LEU A 963 -2.31 32.00 17.00
C LEU A 963 -2.88 32.52 15.67
N LEU A 964 -2.28 32.13 14.55
CA LEU A 964 -2.76 32.46 13.21
C LEU A 964 -3.55 31.28 12.65
N SER A 965 -4.84 31.48 12.39
CA SER A 965 -5.71 30.52 11.71
C SER A 965 -5.83 30.91 10.24
N LEU A 966 -5.54 29.99 9.33
CA LEU A 966 -5.49 30.28 7.88
C LEU A 966 -6.78 29.89 7.13
N GLY A 967 -7.71 29.21 7.78
CA GLY A 967 -8.88 28.63 7.14
C GLY A 967 -8.55 27.29 6.46
N PRO A 968 -9.43 26.76 5.59
CA PRO A 968 -9.20 25.48 4.92
C PRO A 968 -8.05 25.58 3.91
N VAL A 969 -7.22 24.54 3.85
CA VAL A 969 -6.13 24.41 2.88
C VAL A 969 -6.58 23.50 1.74
N VAL A 970 -6.71 24.07 0.53
CA VAL A 970 -7.17 23.33 -0.65
C VAL A 970 -6.10 22.37 -1.19
N ASN A 971 -4.84 22.80 -1.21
CA ASN A 971 -3.73 21.99 -1.69
C ASN A 971 -2.48 22.19 -0.81
N THR A 972 -1.78 23.32 -0.91
CA THR A 972 -0.66 23.62 0.01
C THR A 972 -0.70 25.04 0.55
N ILE A 973 0.00 25.27 1.66
CA ILE A 973 0.13 26.59 2.27
C ILE A 973 1.50 26.78 2.91
N ARG A 974 2.10 27.95 2.71
CA ARG A 974 3.30 28.44 3.39
C ARG A 974 3.07 29.87 3.83
N VAL A 975 3.66 30.23 4.97
CA VAL A 975 3.46 31.55 5.57
C VAL A 975 4.80 32.19 5.91
N SER A 976 4.93 33.49 5.69
CA SER A 976 6.02 34.28 6.24
C SER A 976 5.51 35.53 6.96
N ILE A 977 6.24 35.93 8.01
CA ILE A 977 6.00 37.17 8.76
C ILE A 977 7.26 38.02 8.67
N ASP A 978 7.14 39.26 8.21
CA ASP A 978 8.26 40.18 7.96
C ASP A 978 9.39 39.54 7.13
N GLY A 979 9.01 38.74 6.13
CA GLY A 979 9.95 38.00 5.26
C GLY A 979 10.58 36.76 5.89
N VAL A 980 10.26 36.43 7.15
CA VAL A 980 10.72 35.20 7.81
C VAL A 980 9.73 34.07 7.54
N GLN A 981 10.15 33.08 6.76
CA GLN A 981 9.37 31.87 6.48
C GLN A 981 9.12 31.06 7.75
N LEU A 982 7.86 30.75 8.04
CA LEU A 982 7.45 29.86 9.10
C LEU A 982 7.75 28.39 8.74
N PRO A 983 7.89 27.50 9.73
CA PRO A 983 7.95 26.06 9.50
C PRO A 983 6.75 25.53 8.69
N PRO A 984 6.88 24.35 8.05
CA PRO A 984 5.78 23.71 7.35
C PRO A 984 4.53 23.55 8.22
N ILE A 985 3.36 23.68 7.61
CA ILE A 985 2.06 23.75 8.29
C ILE A 985 1.25 22.50 7.95
N ASP A 986 0.66 21.88 8.97
CA ASP A 986 -0.28 20.78 8.76
C ASP A 986 -1.57 21.28 8.09
N PRO A 987 -1.93 20.81 6.88
CA PRO A 987 -3.17 21.21 6.22
C PRO A 987 -4.44 20.75 6.97
N ALA A 988 -4.36 19.70 7.82
CA ALA A 988 -5.46 19.24 8.66
C ALA A 988 -5.69 20.16 9.87
N ARG A 989 -4.65 20.86 10.33
CA ARG A 989 -4.70 21.86 11.41
C ARG A 989 -3.90 23.11 11.01
N PRO A 990 -4.45 23.96 10.13
CA PRO A 990 -3.77 25.16 9.63
C PRO A 990 -3.85 26.33 10.63
N VAL A 991 -3.51 26.04 11.89
CA VAL A 991 -3.43 26.98 13.01
C VAL A 991 -2.00 26.93 13.56
N VAL A 992 -1.28 28.05 13.45
CA VAL A 992 0.13 28.14 13.84
C VAL A 992 0.35 29.13 14.98
N ASP A 993 1.21 28.78 15.92
CA ASP A 993 1.64 29.70 16.98
C ASP A 993 2.70 30.65 16.44
N ILE A 994 2.32 31.92 16.27
CA ILE A 994 3.20 32.98 15.77
C ILE A 994 3.75 33.85 16.89
N SER A 995 3.59 33.43 18.16
CA SER A 995 3.95 34.24 19.32
C SER A 995 5.43 34.59 19.40
N SER A 996 6.32 33.85 18.73
CA SER A 996 7.75 34.16 18.63
C SER A 996 8.11 35.07 17.45
N TYR A 997 7.17 35.33 16.55
CA TYR A 997 7.37 36.12 15.32
C TYR A 997 6.76 37.52 15.43
N ILE A 998 5.92 37.76 16.43
CA ILE A 998 5.33 39.07 16.71
C ILE A 998 6.16 39.84 17.73
N GLY A 999 6.28 41.15 17.52
CA GLY A 999 7.07 42.06 18.33
C GLY A 999 6.29 42.72 19.47
N GLU A 1000 6.67 43.95 19.80
CA GLU A 1000 6.06 44.68 20.92
C GLU A 1000 4.67 45.22 20.56
N VAL A 1001 3.89 45.57 21.59
CA VAL A 1001 2.59 46.21 21.44
C VAL A 1001 2.67 47.44 20.53
N GLY A 1002 1.77 47.52 19.56
CA GLY A 1002 1.69 48.60 18.57
C GLY A 1002 2.57 48.39 17.34
N GLN A 1003 3.43 47.37 17.32
CA GLN A 1003 4.20 47.02 16.13
C GLN A 1003 3.29 46.47 15.04
N GLU A 1004 3.54 46.89 13.80
CA GLU A 1004 2.92 46.37 12.58
C GLU A 1004 3.79 45.25 12.01
N HIS A 1005 3.15 44.22 11.48
CA HIS A 1005 3.79 43.08 10.85
C HIS A 1005 3.20 42.82 9.47
N GLU A 1006 4.05 42.52 8.51
CA GLU A 1006 3.64 42.03 7.20
C GLU A 1006 3.40 40.53 7.28
N LEU A 1007 2.26 40.07 6.76
CA LEU A 1007 1.91 38.67 6.61
C LEU A 1007 1.85 38.34 5.11
N THR A 1008 2.65 37.37 4.68
CA THR A 1008 2.55 36.76 3.35
C THR A 1008 2.10 35.32 3.47
N VAL A 1009 1.06 34.94 2.73
CA VAL A 1009 0.59 33.55 2.62
C VAL A 1009 0.73 33.11 1.17
N GLU A 1010 1.53 32.07 0.93
CA GLU A 1010 1.71 31.45 -0.39
C GLU A 1010 0.94 30.13 -0.44
N VAL A 1011 0.13 29.94 -1.49
CA VAL A 1011 -0.62 28.71 -1.75
C VAL A 1011 -0.32 28.22 -3.16
N THR A 1012 -0.35 26.91 -3.37
CA THR A 1012 -0.26 26.32 -4.72
C THR A 1012 -1.56 25.61 -5.06
N THR A 1013 -1.80 25.40 -6.36
CA THR A 1013 -2.92 24.60 -6.85
C THR A 1013 -2.43 23.29 -7.46
N THR A 1014 -3.34 22.35 -7.73
CA THR A 1014 -3.03 21.30 -8.72
C THR A 1014 -3.09 21.90 -10.13
N LEU A 1015 -2.66 21.14 -11.16
CA LEU A 1015 -2.64 21.62 -12.54
C LEU A 1015 -3.97 21.39 -13.29
N PHE A 1016 -4.97 20.81 -12.60
CA PHE A 1016 -6.25 20.38 -13.19
C PHE A 1016 -6.98 21.47 -13.99
N ASN A 1017 -7.20 22.67 -13.43
CA ASN A 1017 -7.97 23.72 -14.12
C ASN A 1017 -7.31 24.13 -15.43
N ARG A 1018 -5.97 24.27 -15.44
CA ARG A 1018 -5.23 24.58 -16.66
C ARG A 1018 -5.31 23.47 -17.68
N VAL A 1019 -5.04 22.23 -17.28
CA VAL A 1019 -5.13 21.05 -18.14
C VAL A 1019 -6.53 20.89 -18.74
N LYS A 1020 -7.56 20.98 -17.90
CA LYS A 1020 -8.98 20.94 -18.29
C LYS A 1020 -9.32 22.01 -19.33
N SER A 1021 -8.82 23.22 -19.18
CA SER A 1021 -9.07 24.32 -20.13
C SER A 1021 -8.45 24.07 -21.50
N MET A 1022 -7.35 23.30 -21.53
CA MET A 1022 -6.57 22.99 -22.73
C MET A 1022 -6.78 21.57 -23.25
N ARG A 1023 -7.70 20.79 -22.66
CA ARG A 1023 -7.91 19.35 -22.91
C ARG A 1023 -8.05 18.94 -24.38
N ASP A 1024 -8.51 19.86 -25.23
CA ASP A 1024 -8.69 19.62 -26.67
C ASP A 1024 -7.39 19.80 -27.48
N ASN A 1025 -6.35 20.41 -26.88
CA ASN A 1025 -5.08 20.77 -27.53
C ASN A 1025 -3.87 20.07 -26.91
N ILE A 1026 -3.89 19.76 -25.61
CA ILE A 1026 -2.82 18.98 -24.99
C ILE A 1026 -3.00 17.49 -25.30
N MET A 1027 -1.91 16.79 -25.53
CA MET A 1027 -1.92 15.43 -26.04
C MET A 1027 -0.76 14.60 -25.52
N MET A 1028 -0.99 13.30 -25.40
CA MET A 1028 0.04 12.30 -25.21
C MET A 1028 -0.05 11.32 -26.39
N TRP A 1029 1.09 11.09 -27.05
CA TRP A 1029 1.18 10.26 -28.26
C TRP A 1029 0.11 10.60 -29.30
N GLY A 1030 -0.15 11.89 -29.54
CA GLY A 1030 -1.08 12.39 -30.54
C GLY A 1030 -2.57 12.27 -30.16
N GLN A 1031 -2.88 11.73 -28.98
CA GLN A 1031 -4.24 11.67 -28.47
C GLN A 1031 -4.51 12.82 -27.49
N ALA A 1032 -5.51 13.64 -27.80
CA ALA A 1032 -5.89 14.76 -26.95
C ALA A 1032 -6.45 14.26 -25.60
N ALA A 1033 -6.16 15.00 -24.52
CA ALA A 1033 -6.61 14.65 -23.17
C ALA A 1033 -8.14 14.50 -23.07
N ALA A 1034 -8.92 15.31 -23.79
CA ALA A 1034 -10.38 15.21 -23.83
C ALA A 1034 -10.91 13.90 -24.43
N VAL A 1035 -10.11 13.24 -25.27
CA VAL A 1035 -10.45 11.96 -25.88
C VAL A 1035 -10.03 10.81 -24.98
N SER A 1036 -8.85 10.92 -24.36
CA SER A 1036 -8.37 9.91 -23.41
C SER A 1036 -9.20 9.88 -22.13
N GLU A 1037 -9.58 11.05 -21.61
CA GLU A 1037 -10.35 11.20 -20.39
C GLU A 1037 -11.53 12.18 -20.58
N PRO A 1038 -12.73 11.65 -20.89
CA PRO A 1038 -13.94 12.45 -21.08
C PRO A 1038 -14.39 13.22 -19.82
N LEU A 1039 -13.97 12.83 -18.61
CA LEU A 1039 -14.36 13.50 -17.37
C LEU A 1039 -13.93 14.97 -17.33
N TYR A 1040 -12.85 15.35 -18.04
CA TYR A 1040 -12.48 16.75 -18.22
C TYR A 1040 -13.57 17.61 -18.86
N ALA A 1041 -14.55 17.04 -19.57
CA ALA A 1041 -15.68 17.80 -20.10
C ALA A 1041 -16.79 18.02 -19.05
N SER A 1042 -17.02 17.06 -18.16
CA SER A 1042 -18.13 17.08 -17.19
C SER A 1042 -17.78 17.68 -15.83
N GLU A 1043 -16.52 17.57 -15.39
CA GLU A 1043 -16.09 18.07 -14.08
C GLU A 1043 -16.02 19.60 -14.06
N GLY A 1044 -16.43 20.24 -12.98
CA GLY A 1044 -16.27 21.69 -12.81
C GLY A 1044 -14.82 22.08 -12.53
N PRO A 1045 -14.42 23.36 -12.72
CA PRO A 1045 -13.13 23.83 -12.24
C PRO A 1045 -13.08 23.75 -10.70
N PHE A 1046 -11.90 23.48 -10.15
CA PHE A 1046 -11.67 23.48 -8.71
C PHE A 1046 -11.56 24.92 -8.18
N GLU A 1047 -12.06 25.11 -6.97
CA GLU A 1047 -12.04 26.40 -6.26
C GLU A 1047 -10.71 26.58 -5.51
N TYR A 1048 -9.73 27.17 -6.20
CA TYR A 1048 -8.39 27.42 -5.66
C TYR A 1048 -8.23 28.76 -4.95
N GLY A 1049 -7.15 28.87 -4.17
CA GLY A 1049 -6.71 30.09 -3.51
C GLY A 1049 -6.75 29.99 -1.99
N LEU A 1050 -6.40 31.08 -1.32
CA LEU A 1050 -6.60 31.25 0.11
C LEU A 1050 -8.07 31.60 0.37
N LEU A 1051 -8.85 30.63 0.84
CA LEU A 1051 -10.31 30.77 0.97
C LEU A 1051 -10.73 31.49 2.27
N GLY A 1052 -9.89 31.43 3.30
CA GLY A 1052 -10.15 32.04 4.60
C GLY A 1052 -11.33 31.41 5.36
N PRO A 1053 -11.82 32.07 6.43
CA PRO A 1053 -11.30 33.31 6.98
C PRO A 1053 -9.90 33.14 7.57
N VAL A 1054 -9.05 34.16 7.39
CA VAL A 1054 -7.77 34.24 8.08
C VAL A 1054 -7.92 35.14 9.30
N THR A 1055 -7.54 34.63 10.47
CA THR A 1055 -7.70 35.35 11.73
C THR A 1055 -6.46 35.24 12.61
N VAL A 1056 -6.13 36.34 13.29
CA VAL A 1056 -5.10 36.40 14.33
C VAL A 1056 -5.82 36.36 15.68
N GLN A 1057 -5.78 35.21 16.34
CA GLN A 1057 -6.29 35.04 17.70
C GLN A 1057 -5.20 35.44 18.70
N TRP A 1058 -5.41 36.53 19.42
CA TRP A 1058 -4.49 36.99 20.45
C TRP A 1058 -4.56 36.10 21.69
N VAL A 1059 -3.40 35.78 22.24
CA VAL A 1059 -3.24 34.89 23.41
C VAL A 1059 -2.33 35.54 24.45
N VAL A 1060 -2.40 35.04 25.69
CA VAL A 1060 -1.40 35.34 26.72
C VAL A 1060 -0.45 34.15 26.77
N VAL A 1061 0.83 34.41 26.52
CA VAL A 1061 1.89 33.44 26.76
C VAL A 1061 2.40 33.68 28.18
N ALA A 1062 2.06 32.76 29.08
CA ALA A 1062 2.45 32.80 30.47
C ALA A 1062 3.58 31.80 30.73
N GLU A 1063 4.64 32.23 31.40
CA GLU A 1063 5.76 31.40 31.81
C GLU A 1063 5.82 31.32 33.33
N VAL A 1064 6.12 30.15 33.90
CA VAL A 1064 6.29 29.96 35.34
C VAL A 1064 7.46 29.05 35.66
N ASP A 1065 8.33 29.46 36.59
CA ASP A 1065 9.36 28.61 37.19
C ASP A 1065 8.80 27.88 38.42
N VAL A 1066 8.52 26.59 38.27
CA VAL A 1066 7.92 25.75 39.33
C VAL A 1066 8.82 25.63 40.55
N GLY A 1067 10.13 25.78 40.38
CA GLY A 1067 11.08 25.78 41.50
C GLY A 1067 10.89 26.96 42.46
N ARG A 1068 10.20 28.02 42.03
CA ARG A 1068 9.94 29.24 42.81
C ARG A 1068 8.49 29.36 43.32
N LEU A 1069 7.61 28.43 42.93
CA LEU A 1069 6.21 28.36 43.37
C LEU A 1069 6.06 27.93 44.83
#